data_AF-A0AAQ3M3P6-F1
#
_entry.id   AF-A0AAQ3M3P6-F1
#
_cell.length_a   1.000
_cell.length_b   1.000
_cell.length_c   1.000
_cell.angle_alpha   90.00
_cell.angle_beta   90.00
_cell.angle_gamma   90.00
#
_symmetry.space_group_name_H-M   'P 1'
#
loop_
_entity.id
_entity.type
_entity.pdbx_description
1 polymer ?
#
loop_
_entity_poly.entity_id
_entity_poly.type
_entity_poly.pdbx_seq_one_letter_code
_entity_poly.pdbx_strand_id
1 'polypeptide(L)'
;MGLLKKVGKIPQEAEAMIEKRGYSQLTSALPEYSAEDAIQPPDLTAGFSNLDFDKVSNTGLPGVNDCIAHLKLLECFYRLRQKIGSTDGLYGINNDVILNASDIIGQEKLPELLSKLAEKRWAIYVARAADRFEQWVNVVLPGDTMLNRAKLELDGKKGNLCKPCVDKPPLQLNSNSMPPIDVLLVWHAYMLNPRAYLEDALRYGRMQLWHTNMPWGATMACINSETFEYEAGKGAVDLFTGITGLPWDNLASEEPKYVKCPNCTLDLPIPWTNCSQAQVDDFDGKFRREPSAAIDEMLSRGCGYADKNLLVNCFSCNTRINHDFLRANKFCKDLQRLVSRDIPMAGTLLGREGIPFKFEKQADSTSTSMVRFPNDILKAGLGQEILDQFQGKNPNLTCRSMETVRTRIEDAMNDKLYVRRIRGFAVRRFTQNERISIRKMMSRYWDNSSVFALDLVGAVIRQGTFIEKMHNIDWLHSPALPNTMNRLLLKYFRFQEILSLFRGQKMAVPTLDVDLAWHTHQLMPATYMSYTVTKCKSFIDHDDKVAETQLNDSFAWTSKTYQNLYGEPYSECTCWYCEAIRESHTSTASRIFGSSSMAADKLHDVPNDPCKSVHISAHSAMRPTDSTKKYTAISEAKAAELEKAYLKACARASRKGRPEPRRNDYYYSDAYGYPVYIPAYSPYVGCMPYVGSYYPASPGCMALGPGAPGNCCAGTCGGGVAAGGCGGSSSGGCAGGATGGCGSGGSGGGCGGGSGGGGGGCGGGGGGGGGCGGGGGGGGGCGGGSG
;
A
#
# COMPACT_ATOMS: atom_id res chain seq x y z
N MET A 1 56.91 0.77 44.77
CA MET A 1 57.31 -0.62 45.09
C MET A 1 56.25 -1.52 44.51
N GLY A 2 56.45 -2.34 43.50
CA GLY A 2 57.65 -2.97 42.96
C GLY A 2 57.17 -4.34 42.45
N LEU A 3 57.57 -4.67 41.22
CA LEU A 3 57.33 -5.93 40.48
C LEU A 3 55.99 -6.04 39.73
N LEU A 4 55.87 -5.66 38.45
CA LEU A 4 56.55 -6.13 37.22
C LEU A 4 56.39 -7.64 36.95
N LYS A 5 55.64 -8.01 35.89
CA LYS A 5 56.24 -8.47 34.63
C LYS A 5 55.20 -8.70 33.51
N LYS A 6 55.56 -8.18 32.32
CA LYS A 6 55.13 -8.52 30.94
C LYS A 6 53.94 -7.78 30.33
N VAL A 7 54.22 -6.50 30.04
CA VAL A 7 53.80 -5.77 28.83
C VAL A 7 54.57 -6.34 27.62
N GLY A 8 53.86 -6.63 26.53
CA GLY A 8 54.41 -6.93 25.20
C GLY A 8 53.92 -5.87 24.20
N LYS A 9 54.87 -5.18 23.59
CA LYS A 9 54.74 -3.91 22.87
C LYS A 9 53.96 -4.00 21.55
N ILE A 10 53.26 -2.91 21.27
CA ILE A 10 52.87 -2.44 19.94
C ILE A 10 54.14 -2.27 19.08
N PRO A 11 54.24 -2.90 17.89
CA PRO A 11 55.33 -2.59 16.96
C PRO A 11 55.06 -1.25 16.27
N GLN A 12 56.05 -0.37 16.40
CA GLN A 12 56.15 0.98 15.88
C GLN A 12 56.47 1.01 14.37
N GLU A 13 55.70 0.29 13.54
CA GLU A 13 55.96 0.18 12.08
C GLU A 13 54.74 0.48 11.19
N ALA A 14 53.71 1.16 11.71
CA ALA A 14 52.56 1.60 10.91
C ALA A 14 52.53 3.11 10.60
N GLU A 15 53.49 3.89 11.10
CA GLU A 15 53.56 5.36 10.89
C GLU A 15 54.78 5.81 10.05
N ALA A 16 55.53 4.89 9.42
CA ALA A 16 56.73 5.22 8.63
C ALA A 16 56.78 4.58 7.24
N MET A 17 55.64 4.47 6.55
CA MET A 17 55.59 4.07 5.13
C MET A 17 54.81 5.04 4.21
N ILE A 18 54.46 6.24 4.71
CA ILE A 18 53.84 7.30 3.91
C ILE A 18 54.87 8.33 3.40
N GLU A 19 56.11 8.31 3.88
CA GLU A 19 57.20 9.18 3.39
C GLU A 19 58.43 8.37 2.98
N LYS A 20 58.50 7.99 1.70
CA LYS A 20 59.70 7.78 0.86
C LYS A 20 59.43 6.71 -0.20
N ARG A 21 58.93 7.13 -1.36
CA ARG A 21 59.34 6.57 -2.66
C ARG A 21 59.10 7.64 -3.72
N GLY A 22 60.20 8.23 -4.17
CA GLY A 22 60.22 9.30 -5.15
C GLY A 22 59.63 8.85 -6.48
N TYR A 23 58.82 9.72 -7.05
CA TYR A 23 58.50 9.73 -8.47
C TYR A 23 59.74 10.23 -9.22
N SER A 24 60.47 9.31 -9.85
CA SER A 24 61.33 9.64 -10.98
C SER A 24 61.49 8.43 -11.90
N GLN A 25 60.98 8.59 -13.12
CA GLN A 25 61.36 7.92 -14.36
C GLN A 25 61.20 6.39 -14.47
N LEU A 26 60.11 5.99 -15.13
CA LEU A 26 60.14 4.95 -16.18
C LEU A 26 59.01 5.25 -17.17
N THR A 27 59.38 6.04 -18.18
CA THR A 27 58.62 6.32 -19.40
C THR A 27 58.75 5.13 -20.36
N SER A 28 57.70 4.35 -20.52
CA SER A 28 57.41 3.69 -21.80
C SER A 28 56.01 4.09 -22.21
N ALA A 29 55.93 4.93 -23.25
CA ALA A 29 54.69 5.49 -23.76
C ALA A 29 53.68 4.37 -24.09
N LEU A 30 52.52 4.44 -23.45
CA LEU A 30 51.32 3.78 -23.95
C LEU A 30 50.99 4.41 -25.31
N PRO A 31 50.52 3.64 -26.31
CA PRO A 31 50.17 4.19 -27.61
C PRO A 31 49.14 5.31 -27.43
N GLU A 32 49.40 6.45 -28.08
CA GLU A 32 48.45 7.57 -28.16
C GLU A 32 47.13 7.04 -28.69
N TYR A 33 46.11 7.00 -27.84
CA TYR A 33 44.74 6.94 -28.31
C TYR A 33 44.49 8.22 -29.09
N SER A 34 44.36 8.08 -30.40
CA SER A 34 43.84 9.10 -31.32
C SER A 34 42.64 9.79 -30.65
N ALA A 35 42.81 11.05 -30.28
CA ALA A 35 41.72 11.89 -29.79
C ALA A 35 40.63 12.10 -30.87
N GLU A 36 40.94 11.74 -32.12
CA GLU A 36 40.04 11.80 -33.26
C GLU A 36 39.09 10.59 -33.34
N ASP A 37 39.39 9.48 -32.62
CA ASP A 37 38.57 8.26 -32.56
C ASP A 37 37.88 8.04 -31.19
N ALA A 38 37.87 9.07 -30.33
CA ALA A 38 37.15 9.01 -29.06
C ALA A 38 35.64 8.94 -29.31
N ILE A 39 35.06 7.75 -29.19
CA ILE A 39 33.61 7.57 -29.16
C ILE A 39 33.08 8.41 -27.99
N GLN A 40 32.34 9.47 -28.30
CA GLN A 40 31.70 10.28 -27.26
C GLN A 40 30.83 9.36 -26.38
N PRO A 41 30.81 9.55 -25.06
CA PRO A 41 29.92 8.78 -24.21
C PRO A 41 28.51 8.87 -24.79
N PRO A 42 27.81 7.73 -24.96
CA PRO A 42 26.48 7.74 -25.56
C PRO A 42 25.62 8.73 -24.78
N ASP A 43 24.91 9.60 -25.50
CA ASP A 43 23.95 10.50 -24.89
C ASP A 43 22.91 9.65 -24.15
N LEU A 44 23.06 9.56 -22.83
CA LEU A 44 22.16 8.81 -21.96
C LEU A 44 20.74 9.32 -22.15
N THR A 45 20.55 10.61 -22.46
CA THR A 45 19.24 11.25 -22.65
C THR A 45 18.56 10.90 -23.99
N ALA A 46 19.30 10.44 -24.99
CA ALA A 46 18.78 10.17 -26.34
C ALA A 46 17.68 9.08 -26.37
N GLY A 47 17.75 8.10 -25.46
CA GLY A 47 16.72 7.06 -25.29
C GLY A 47 15.43 7.57 -24.63
N PHE A 48 15.43 8.77 -24.07
CA PHE A 48 14.34 9.34 -23.29
C PHE A 48 13.55 10.45 -23.98
N SER A 49 14.11 11.04 -25.05
CA SER A 49 13.55 12.20 -25.73
C SER A 49 12.54 11.85 -26.83
N ASN A 50 12.49 10.58 -27.26
CA ASN A 50 11.65 10.10 -28.37
C ASN A 50 10.84 8.84 -28.00
N LEU A 51 10.14 8.87 -26.86
CA LEU A 51 9.21 7.79 -26.52
C LEU A 51 7.96 7.87 -27.41
N ASP A 52 7.75 6.84 -28.24
CA ASP A 52 6.58 6.69 -29.11
C ASP A 52 5.44 5.99 -28.35
N PHE A 53 4.30 6.66 -28.22
CA PHE A 53 3.08 6.13 -27.60
C PHE A 53 1.95 5.91 -28.62
N ASP A 54 2.18 6.15 -29.91
CA ASP A 54 1.16 6.06 -30.96
C ASP A 54 0.77 4.61 -31.28
N LYS A 55 1.56 3.64 -30.81
CA LYS A 55 1.28 2.22 -30.93
C LYS A 55 0.48 1.73 -29.73
N VAL A 56 -0.84 1.74 -29.84
CA VAL A 56 -1.70 1.02 -28.90
C VAL A 56 -1.33 -0.46 -28.93
N SER A 57 -0.94 -1.00 -27.77
CA SER A 57 -0.61 -2.42 -27.63
C SER A 57 -1.82 -3.29 -27.98
N ASN A 58 -1.72 -4.05 -29.08
CA ASN A 58 -2.75 -5.01 -29.50
C ASN A 58 -2.99 -6.14 -28.48
N THR A 59 -2.10 -6.29 -27.49
CA THR A 59 -2.19 -7.34 -26.47
C THR A 59 -3.02 -6.93 -25.25
N GLY A 60 -3.34 -5.64 -25.13
CA GLY A 60 -3.97 -5.07 -23.94
C GLY A 60 -3.03 -5.00 -22.72
N LEU A 61 -1.72 -5.24 -22.89
CA LEU A 61 -0.68 -5.09 -21.87
C LEU A 61 0.16 -3.84 -22.12
N PRO A 62 0.79 -3.25 -21.09
CA PRO A 62 1.70 -2.12 -21.27
C PRO A 62 2.93 -2.52 -22.10
N GLY A 63 3.46 -1.57 -22.86
CA GLY A 63 4.69 -1.70 -23.64
C GLY A 63 5.93 -1.21 -22.90
N VAL A 64 7.08 -1.32 -23.56
CA VAL A 64 8.38 -0.86 -23.04
C VAL A 64 8.35 0.64 -22.75
N ASN A 65 7.85 1.45 -23.69
CA ASN A 65 7.79 2.90 -23.55
C ASN A 65 6.89 3.35 -22.41
N ASP A 66 5.77 2.65 -22.16
CA ASP A 66 4.87 2.95 -21.04
C ASP A 66 5.59 2.77 -19.69
N CYS A 67 6.35 1.68 -19.53
CA CYS A 67 7.10 1.43 -18.30
C CYS A 67 8.27 2.41 -18.11
N ILE A 68 8.95 2.82 -19.18
CA ILE A 68 10.00 3.85 -19.11
C ILE A 68 9.38 5.20 -18.72
N ALA A 69 8.27 5.59 -19.35
CA ALA A 69 7.56 6.82 -19.03
C ALA A 69 7.11 6.84 -17.58
N HIS A 70 6.63 5.69 -17.09
CA HIS A 70 6.26 5.54 -15.69
C HIS A 70 7.47 5.71 -14.75
N LEU A 71 8.63 5.11 -15.04
CA LEU A 71 9.85 5.34 -14.27
C LEU A 71 10.26 6.82 -14.22
N LYS A 72 10.20 7.54 -15.34
CA LYS A 72 10.49 8.99 -15.38
C LYS A 72 9.52 9.78 -14.49
N LEU A 73 8.24 9.42 -14.49
CA LEU A 73 7.23 10.05 -13.62
C LEU A 73 7.49 9.74 -12.13
N LEU A 74 7.86 8.51 -11.79
CA LEU A 74 8.21 8.14 -10.42
C LEU A 74 9.45 8.89 -9.92
N GLU A 75 10.46 9.08 -10.77
CA GLU A 75 11.65 9.90 -10.46
C GLU A 75 11.26 11.37 -10.20
N CYS A 76 10.37 11.92 -11.02
CA CYS A 76 9.83 13.26 -10.80
C CYS A 76 9.11 13.38 -9.44
N PHE A 77 8.29 12.38 -9.07
CA PHE A 77 7.63 12.34 -7.77
C PHE A 77 8.61 12.17 -6.60
N TYR A 78 9.65 11.35 -6.77
CA TYR A 78 10.72 11.21 -5.78
C TYR A 78 11.36 12.57 -5.50
N ARG A 79 11.81 13.27 -6.54
CA ARG A 79 12.43 14.60 -6.42
C ARG A 79 11.50 15.64 -5.82
N LEU A 80 10.21 15.61 -6.17
CA LEU A 80 9.22 16.47 -5.52
C LEU A 80 9.16 16.21 -4.02
N ARG A 81 9.07 14.96 -3.59
CA ARG A 81 9.06 14.58 -2.16
C ARG A 81 10.33 15.07 -1.45
N GLN A 82 11.50 14.89 -2.07
CA GLN A 82 12.78 15.37 -1.55
C GLN A 82 12.81 16.89 -1.39
N LYS A 83 12.40 17.63 -2.42
CA LYS A 83 12.33 19.09 -2.43
C LYS A 83 11.42 19.60 -1.32
N ILE A 84 10.20 19.08 -1.20
CA ILE A 84 9.25 19.51 -0.17
C ILE A 84 9.75 19.16 1.24
N GLY A 85 10.31 17.97 1.45
CA GLY A 85 10.83 17.56 2.75
C GLY A 85 12.00 18.43 3.22
N SER A 86 12.93 18.71 2.31
CA SER A 86 14.17 19.46 2.59
C SER A 86 13.99 21.00 2.63
N THR A 87 12.87 21.54 2.13
CA THR A 87 12.62 22.99 2.17
C THR A 87 12.32 23.44 3.60
N ASP A 88 13.29 24.13 4.21
CA ASP A 88 13.17 24.61 5.58
C ASP A 88 12.10 25.71 5.72
N GLY A 89 11.49 25.79 6.90
CA GLY A 89 10.47 26.78 7.25
C GLY A 89 9.07 26.55 6.67
N LEU A 90 8.87 25.60 5.74
CA LEU A 90 7.53 25.33 5.20
C LEU A 90 6.54 25.02 6.33
N TYR A 91 5.38 25.68 6.28
CA TYR A 91 4.31 25.57 7.28
C TYR A 91 4.73 25.98 8.70
N GLY A 92 5.81 26.79 8.83
CA GLY A 92 6.40 27.20 10.09
C GLY A 92 7.20 26.11 10.80
N ILE A 93 7.49 24.99 10.12
CA ILE A 93 8.30 23.90 10.65
C ILE A 93 9.75 24.23 10.28
N ASN A 94 10.58 24.60 11.27
CA ASN A 94 11.97 25.02 11.07
C ASN A 94 12.96 23.96 11.56
N ASN A 95 14.04 23.75 10.82
CA ASN A 95 15.13 22.84 11.17
C ASN A 95 15.88 23.32 12.42
N ASP A 96 15.90 24.63 12.68
CA ASP A 96 16.50 25.26 13.85
C ASP A 96 16.03 24.67 15.19
N VAL A 97 14.80 24.15 15.26
CA VAL A 97 14.28 23.45 16.45
C VAL A 97 15.16 22.25 16.83
N ILE A 98 15.79 21.62 15.85
CA ILE A 98 16.71 20.50 16.05
C ILE A 98 18.16 20.98 16.03
N LEU A 99 18.52 21.84 15.06
CA LEU A 99 19.90 22.30 14.88
C LEU A 99 20.44 23.08 16.07
N ASN A 100 19.60 23.88 16.75
CA ASN A 100 20.01 24.61 17.96
C ASN A 100 20.29 23.69 19.16
N ALA A 101 19.91 22.41 19.09
CA ALA A 101 20.18 21.40 20.11
C ALA A 101 21.08 20.26 19.61
N SER A 102 21.79 20.45 18.49
CA SER A 102 22.64 19.43 17.87
C SER A 102 23.69 18.86 18.83
N ASP A 103 24.27 19.72 19.66
CA ASP A 103 25.30 19.35 20.65
C ASP A 103 24.77 18.40 21.73
N ILE A 104 23.47 18.46 22.02
CA ILE A 104 22.80 17.63 23.03
C ILE A 104 22.26 16.34 22.41
N ILE A 105 21.77 16.41 21.17
CA ILE A 105 21.13 15.30 20.45
C ILE A 105 22.17 14.26 19.98
N GLY A 106 23.37 14.72 19.62
CA GLY A 106 24.42 13.91 19.02
C GLY A 106 24.23 13.73 17.51
N GLN A 107 25.35 13.63 16.77
CA GLN A 107 25.35 13.62 15.30
C GLN A 107 24.61 12.41 14.70
N GLU A 108 24.57 11.27 15.39
CA GLU A 108 23.92 10.04 14.88
C GLU A 108 22.39 10.16 14.79
N LYS A 109 21.75 10.92 15.70
CA LYS A 109 20.28 11.07 15.75
C LYS A 109 19.76 12.22 14.89
N LEU A 110 20.65 13.11 14.46
CA LEU A 110 20.26 14.31 13.73
C LEU A 110 19.49 14.00 12.43
N PRO A 111 19.90 13.05 11.57
CA PRO A 111 19.15 12.70 10.35
C PRO A 111 17.74 12.16 10.64
N GLU A 112 17.60 11.33 11.68
CA GLU A 112 16.30 10.79 12.11
C GLU A 112 15.34 11.94 12.49
N LEU A 113 15.78 12.88 13.32
CA LEU A 113 14.91 13.98 13.75
C LEU A 113 14.58 14.94 12.60
N LEU A 114 15.54 15.25 11.72
CA LEU A 114 15.29 16.10 10.56
C LEU A 114 14.29 15.44 9.59
N SER A 115 14.37 14.12 9.41
CA SER A 115 13.39 13.37 8.61
C SER A 115 11.97 13.49 9.16
N LYS A 116 11.79 13.60 10.49
CA LYS A 116 10.46 13.79 11.10
C LYS A 116 9.85 15.14 10.74
N LEU A 117 10.65 16.21 10.75
CA LEU A 117 10.21 17.54 10.31
C LEU A 117 9.82 17.50 8.83
N ALA A 118 10.68 16.90 8.01
CA ALA A 118 10.49 16.79 6.58
C ALA A 118 9.26 15.95 6.20
N GLU A 119 9.03 14.85 6.92
CA GLU A 119 7.83 14.04 6.80
C GLU A 119 6.57 14.86 7.10
N LYS A 120 6.57 15.66 8.17
CA LYS A 120 5.42 16.49 8.51
C LYS A 120 5.13 17.52 7.41
N ARG A 121 6.16 18.16 6.83
CA ARG A 121 6.00 19.07 5.68
C ARG A 121 5.39 18.34 4.49
N TRP A 122 5.87 17.14 4.18
CA TRP A 122 5.32 16.31 3.11
C TRP A 122 3.86 15.91 3.37
N ALA A 123 3.52 15.52 4.59
CA ALA A 123 2.14 15.17 4.98
C ALA A 123 1.16 16.32 4.73
N ILE A 124 1.54 17.56 5.09
CA ILE A 124 0.73 18.75 4.85
C ILE A 124 0.62 19.04 3.35
N TYR A 125 1.74 18.96 2.62
CA TYR A 125 1.75 19.17 1.17
C TYR A 125 0.82 18.21 0.42
N VAL A 126 0.86 16.92 0.77
CA VAL A 126 -0.02 15.89 0.18
C VAL A 126 -1.49 16.11 0.56
N ALA A 127 -1.79 16.56 1.78
CA ALA A 127 -3.16 16.90 2.17
C ALA A 127 -3.72 18.06 1.31
N ARG A 128 -2.89 19.06 1.00
CA ARG A 128 -3.23 20.16 0.08
C ARG A 128 -3.38 19.66 -1.36
N ALA A 129 -2.49 18.79 -1.81
CA ALA A 129 -2.54 18.19 -3.15
C ALA A 129 -3.84 17.40 -3.37
N ALA A 130 -4.27 16.61 -2.37
CA ALA A 130 -5.51 15.85 -2.42
C ALA A 130 -6.75 16.75 -2.54
N ASP A 131 -6.73 17.90 -1.86
CA ASP A 131 -7.78 18.91 -1.98
C ASP A 131 -7.79 19.59 -3.36
N ARG A 132 -6.61 19.97 -3.86
CA ARG A 132 -6.44 20.54 -5.21
C ARG A 132 -6.91 19.56 -6.29
N PHE A 133 -6.65 18.26 -6.11
CA PHE A 133 -7.18 17.21 -7.00
C PHE A 133 -8.71 17.12 -6.93
N GLU A 134 -9.32 17.19 -5.74
CA GLU A 134 -10.79 17.22 -5.59
C GLU A 134 -11.40 18.42 -6.33
N GLN A 135 -10.79 19.60 -6.21
CA GLN A 135 -11.25 20.80 -6.89
C GLN A 135 -11.10 20.68 -8.41
N TRP A 136 -9.94 20.22 -8.88
CA TRP A 136 -9.66 20.01 -10.31
C TRP A 136 -10.64 19.02 -10.96
N VAL A 137 -10.85 17.84 -10.35
CA VAL A 137 -11.75 16.82 -10.92
C VAL A 137 -13.20 17.30 -10.99
N ASN A 138 -13.63 18.15 -10.05
CA ASN A 138 -14.98 18.71 -10.04
C ASN A 138 -15.22 19.73 -11.17
N VAL A 139 -14.16 20.42 -11.63
CA VAL A 139 -14.30 21.45 -12.69
C VAL A 139 -13.99 20.91 -14.09
N VAL A 140 -13.13 19.90 -14.22
CA VAL A 140 -12.84 19.28 -15.55
C VAL A 140 -13.94 18.35 -16.04
N LEU A 141 -14.86 17.94 -15.15
CA LEU A 141 -15.99 17.07 -15.46
C LEU A 141 -17.32 17.69 -15.02
N PRO A 142 -17.71 18.87 -15.56
CA PRO A 142 -18.97 19.51 -15.19
C PRO A 142 -20.14 18.70 -15.80
N GLY A 143 -21.18 18.42 -15.01
CA GLY A 143 -22.38 17.69 -15.49
C GLY A 143 -22.40 16.18 -15.19
N ASP A 144 -21.76 15.79 -14.09
CA ASP A 144 -21.81 14.48 -13.49
C ASP A 144 -23.19 14.17 -12.87
N THR A 145 -23.85 13.12 -13.35
CA THR A 145 -25.13 12.65 -12.78
C THR A 145 -24.89 11.38 -11.99
N MET A 146 -25.11 11.46 -10.67
CA MET A 146 -25.00 10.29 -9.80
C MET A 146 -26.03 9.22 -10.18
N LEU A 147 -25.56 7.97 -10.20
CA LEU A 147 -26.35 6.81 -10.61
C LEU A 147 -27.25 6.33 -9.48
N ASN A 148 -28.56 6.23 -9.70
CA ASN A 148 -29.47 5.59 -8.74
C ASN A 148 -29.43 4.06 -8.84
N ARG A 149 -29.94 3.36 -7.82
CA ARG A 149 -29.89 1.89 -7.75
C ARG A 149 -30.65 1.19 -8.89
N ALA A 150 -31.83 1.70 -9.26
CA ALA A 150 -32.63 1.10 -10.32
C ALA A 150 -31.89 1.13 -11.67
N LYS A 151 -31.29 2.27 -12.00
CA LYS A 151 -30.49 2.43 -13.23
C LYS A 151 -29.18 1.65 -13.16
N LEU A 152 -28.50 1.64 -12.00
CA LEU A 152 -27.32 0.80 -11.76
C LEU A 152 -27.61 -0.67 -12.07
N GLU A 153 -28.70 -1.22 -11.54
CA GLU A 153 -29.06 -2.62 -11.76
C GLU A 153 -29.49 -2.90 -13.21
N LEU A 154 -30.30 -2.01 -13.80
CA LEU A 154 -30.77 -2.15 -15.19
C LEU A 154 -29.61 -2.12 -16.19
N ASP A 155 -28.76 -1.09 -16.12
CA ASP A 155 -27.66 -0.91 -17.05
C ASP A 155 -26.52 -1.89 -16.76
N GLY A 156 -26.33 -2.24 -15.48
CA GLY A 156 -25.37 -3.26 -15.06
C GLY A 156 -25.70 -4.64 -15.60
N LYS A 157 -26.96 -5.10 -15.49
CA LYS A 157 -27.38 -6.39 -16.06
C LYS A 157 -27.26 -6.44 -17.58
N LYS A 158 -27.42 -5.30 -18.26
CA LYS A 158 -27.19 -5.17 -19.71
C LYS A 158 -25.69 -5.13 -20.07
N GLY A 159 -24.80 -4.92 -19.11
CA GLY A 159 -23.37 -4.76 -19.31
C GLY A 159 -23.00 -3.44 -19.98
N ASN A 160 -23.75 -2.38 -19.68
CA ASN A 160 -23.58 -1.06 -20.30
C ASN A 160 -22.84 -0.04 -19.41
N LEU A 161 -22.67 -0.32 -18.10
CA LEU A 161 -22.12 0.64 -17.15
C LEU A 161 -20.69 1.08 -17.45
N CYS A 162 -19.83 0.15 -17.85
CA CYS A 162 -18.41 0.42 -18.13
C CYS A 162 -18.10 0.63 -19.62
N LYS A 163 -19.12 0.84 -20.45
CA LYS A 163 -18.92 1.13 -21.87
C LYS A 163 -18.59 2.62 -22.07
N PRO A 164 -17.73 2.96 -23.04
CA PRO A 164 -17.49 4.35 -23.41
C PRO A 164 -18.80 5.06 -23.75
N CYS A 165 -18.97 6.27 -23.23
CA CYS A 165 -20.08 7.13 -23.61
C CYS A 165 -19.68 7.89 -24.88
N VAL A 166 -20.47 7.75 -25.95
CA VAL A 166 -20.20 8.41 -27.24
C VAL A 166 -20.14 9.93 -27.08
N ASP A 167 -21.01 10.48 -26.23
CA ASP A 167 -21.10 11.93 -25.99
C ASP A 167 -20.03 12.47 -25.02
N LYS A 168 -19.32 11.59 -24.31
CA LYS A 168 -18.28 11.95 -23.32
C LYS A 168 -17.00 11.13 -23.59
N PRO A 169 -16.24 11.46 -24.64
CA PRO A 169 -15.00 10.77 -24.97
C PRO A 169 -13.94 10.98 -23.88
N PRO A 170 -12.91 10.12 -23.77
CA PRO A 170 -11.80 10.30 -22.83
C PRO A 170 -11.20 11.71 -22.87
N LEU A 171 -10.72 12.20 -21.73
CA LEU A 171 -10.08 13.52 -21.65
C LEU A 171 -8.87 13.55 -22.59
N GLN A 172 -8.83 14.56 -23.46
CA GLN A 172 -7.74 14.78 -24.40
C GLN A 172 -6.74 15.76 -23.78
N LEU A 173 -5.84 15.26 -22.95
CA LEU A 173 -4.82 16.08 -22.29
C LEU A 173 -3.57 16.22 -23.17
N ASN A 174 -3.03 17.43 -23.24
CA ASN A 174 -1.75 17.76 -23.88
C ASN A 174 -0.90 18.62 -22.92
N SER A 175 0.32 18.97 -23.31
CA SER A 175 1.26 19.73 -22.45
C SER A 175 0.75 21.09 -21.96
N ASN A 176 -0.25 21.68 -22.63
CA ASN A 176 -0.91 22.93 -22.22
C ASN A 176 -2.20 22.71 -21.41
N SER A 177 -2.56 21.47 -21.09
CA SER A 177 -3.75 21.17 -20.29
C SER A 177 -3.48 20.18 -19.16
N MET A 178 -2.21 19.79 -18.97
CA MET A 178 -1.84 18.92 -17.86
C MET A 178 -2.04 19.63 -16.52
N PRO A 179 -2.51 18.92 -15.48
CA PRO A 179 -2.58 19.50 -14.14
C PRO A 179 -1.18 19.65 -13.51
N PRO A 180 -1.05 20.47 -12.46
CA PRO A 180 0.16 20.55 -11.64
C PRO A 180 0.65 19.18 -11.15
N ILE A 181 1.97 19.07 -10.89
CA ILE A 181 2.61 17.81 -10.49
C ILE A 181 2.02 17.19 -9.21
N ASP A 182 1.54 18.01 -8.27
CA ASP A 182 0.93 17.53 -7.03
C ASP A 182 -0.46 16.93 -7.26
N VAL A 183 -1.24 17.51 -8.18
CA VAL A 183 -2.53 16.98 -8.63
C VAL A 183 -2.31 15.69 -9.44
N LEU A 184 -1.28 15.64 -10.30
CA LEU A 184 -0.91 14.45 -11.06
C LEU A 184 -0.45 13.30 -10.15
N LEU A 185 0.29 13.60 -9.08
CA LEU A 185 0.70 12.64 -8.05
C LEU A 185 -0.50 11.97 -7.39
N VAL A 186 -1.51 12.76 -7.00
CA VAL A 186 -2.73 12.23 -6.39
C VAL A 186 -3.54 11.41 -7.39
N TRP A 187 -3.65 11.88 -8.63
CA TRP A 187 -4.37 11.16 -9.69
C TRP A 187 -3.72 9.80 -9.99
N HIS A 188 -2.38 9.76 -10.10
CA HIS A 188 -1.61 8.53 -10.25
C HIS A 188 -1.91 7.53 -9.13
N ALA A 189 -1.74 7.93 -7.86
CA ALA A 189 -2.00 7.04 -6.72
C ALA A 189 -3.45 6.53 -6.66
N TYR A 190 -4.41 7.34 -7.11
CA TYR A 190 -5.81 6.96 -7.17
C TYR A 190 -6.10 5.90 -8.24
N MET A 191 -5.49 6.01 -9.42
CA MET A 191 -5.63 5.04 -10.51
C MET A 191 -5.04 3.66 -10.16
N LEU A 192 -4.02 3.61 -9.28
CA LEU A 192 -3.43 2.37 -8.76
C LEU A 192 -4.36 1.60 -7.80
N ASN A 193 -5.55 2.13 -7.52
CA ASN A 193 -6.60 1.50 -6.72
C ASN A 193 -7.83 1.22 -7.59
N PRO A 194 -7.74 0.26 -8.54
CA PRO A 194 -8.58 0.20 -9.73
C PRO A 194 -10.07 -0.04 -9.41
N ARG A 195 -10.40 -0.81 -8.36
CA ARG A 195 -11.81 -0.98 -7.95
C ARG A 195 -12.40 0.23 -7.26
N ALA A 196 -11.64 0.94 -6.42
CA ALA A 196 -12.10 2.17 -5.79
C ALA A 196 -12.30 3.27 -6.84
N TYR A 197 -11.37 3.38 -7.78
CA TYR A 197 -11.44 4.30 -8.91
C TYR A 197 -12.68 4.05 -9.79
N LEU A 198 -12.94 2.79 -10.17
CA LEU A 198 -14.14 2.42 -10.92
C LEU A 198 -15.43 2.73 -10.14
N GLU A 199 -15.46 2.42 -8.85
CA GLU A 199 -16.64 2.63 -8.00
C GLU A 199 -17.04 4.11 -7.96
N ASP A 200 -16.09 5.00 -7.72
CA ASP A 200 -16.35 6.45 -7.74
C ASP A 200 -16.71 6.94 -9.15
N ALA A 201 -16.03 6.44 -10.19
CA ALA A 201 -16.34 6.80 -11.57
C ALA A 201 -17.80 6.46 -11.94
N LEU A 202 -18.27 5.27 -11.55
CA LEU A 202 -19.67 4.88 -11.73
C LEU A 202 -20.62 5.71 -10.87
N ARG A 203 -20.28 5.87 -9.58
CA ARG A 203 -21.17 6.50 -8.60
C ARG A 203 -21.41 7.97 -8.91
N TYR A 204 -20.37 8.68 -9.31
CA TYR A 204 -20.44 10.10 -9.64
C TYR A 204 -20.73 10.35 -11.14
N GLY A 205 -20.70 9.33 -12.00
CA GLY A 205 -20.94 9.50 -13.44
C GLY A 205 -19.72 9.98 -14.23
N ARG A 206 -18.52 9.78 -13.67
CA ARG A 206 -17.20 10.17 -14.21
C ARG A 206 -16.59 9.09 -15.11
N MET A 207 -17.41 8.43 -15.92
CA MET A 207 -16.91 7.36 -16.81
C MET A 207 -15.93 7.90 -17.88
N GLN A 208 -16.00 9.19 -18.19
CA GLN A 208 -14.99 9.89 -18.99
C GLN A 208 -13.58 9.75 -18.37
N LEU A 209 -13.46 9.93 -17.06
CA LEU A 209 -12.21 9.78 -16.32
C LEU A 209 -11.75 8.31 -16.27
N TRP A 210 -12.70 7.37 -16.13
CA TRP A 210 -12.42 5.93 -16.20
C TRP A 210 -11.87 5.47 -17.55
N HIS A 211 -12.27 6.12 -18.65
CA HIS A 211 -11.75 5.81 -19.99
C HIS A 211 -10.52 6.65 -20.38
N THR A 212 -10.05 7.52 -19.48
CA THR A 212 -8.83 8.31 -19.68
C THR A 212 -7.65 7.53 -19.11
N ASN A 213 -6.73 7.09 -19.97
CA ASN A 213 -5.45 6.52 -19.53
C ASN A 213 -4.53 7.64 -19.01
N MET A 214 -3.49 7.27 -18.25
CA MET A 214 -2.41 8.21 -17.94
C MET A 214 -1.85 8.78 -19.26
N PRO A 215 -1.88 10.10 -19.48
CA PRO A 215 -1.53 10.69 -20.78
C PRO A 215 -0.01 10.74 -20.92
N TRP A 216 0.63 9.60 -21.20
CA TRP A 216 2.10 9.49 -21.20
C TRP A 216 2.77 10.50 -22.13
N GLY A 217 2.28 10.67 -23.36
CA GLY A 217 2.83 11.66 -24.29
C GLY A 217 2.82 13.09 -23.72
N ALA A 218 1.68 13.53 -23.17
CA ALA A 218 1.57 14.85 -22.55
C ALA A 218 2.41 14.98 -21.27
N THR A 219 2.46 13.91 -20.47
CA THR A 219 3.22 13.87 -19.22
C THR A 219 4.72 13.96 -19.48
N MET A 220 5.23 13.18 -20.44
CA MET A 220 6.64 13.20 -20.82
C MET A 220 7.05 14.52 -21.46
N ALA A 221 6.15 15.16 -22.22
CA ALA A 221 6.38 16.50 -22.74
C ALA A 221 6.48 17.58 -21.66
N CYS A 222 6.04 17.31 -20.43
CA CYS A 222 6.14 18.21 -19.28
C CYS A 222 7.26 17.81 -18.31
N ILE A 223 8.03 16.74 -18.56
CA ILE A 223 9.13 16.33 -17.67
C ILE A 223 10.45 16.53 -18.41
N ASN A 224 11.31 17.37 -17.84
CA ASN A 224 12.65 17.58 -18.35
C ASN A 224 13.46 16.27 -18.24
N SER A 225 14.00 15.79 -19.36
CA SER A 225 14.72 14.50 -19.42
C SER A 225 16.06 14.50 -18.70
N GLU A 226 16.65 15.66 -18.42
CA GLU A 226 17.93 15.79 -17.71
C GLU A 226 17.71 15.98 -16.21
N THR A 227 16.80 16.87 -15.82
CA THR A 227 16.59 17.25 -14.41
C THR A 227 15.50 16.45 -13.73
N PHE A 228 14.61 15.83 -14.51
CA PHE A 228 13.34 15.22 -14.09
C PHE A 228 12.38 16.20 -13.39
N GLU A 229 12.61 17.51 -13.55
CA GLU A 229 11.68 18.53 -13.07
C GLU A 229 10.43 18.60 -13.95
N TYR A 230 9.30 18.93 -13.33
CA TYR A 230 8.03 19.09 -14.01
C TYR A 230 7.89 20.52 -14.53
N GLU A 231 8.00 20.70 -15.84
CA GLU A 231 8.02 21.96 -16.56
C GLU A 231 6.82 22.02 -17.54
N ALA A 232 5.61 22.15 -17.01
CA ALA A 232 4.44 22.36 -17.86
C ALA A 232 4.45 23.77 -18.48
N GLY A 233 3.97 23.89 -19.73
CA GLY A 233 3.92 25.16 -20.45
C GLY A 233 2.95 26.16 -19.83
N LYS A 234 3.12 27.45 -20.15
CA LYS A 234 2.26 28.55 -19.65
C LYS A 234 0.76 28.30 -19.87
N GLY A 235 0.38 27.62 -20.97
CA GLY A 235 -1.01 27.27 -21.23
C GLY A 235 -1.62 26.38 -20.14
N ALA A 236 -0.87 25.42 -19.59
CA ALA A 236 -1.34 24.56 -18.50
C ALA A 236 -1.51 25.35 -17.19
N VAL A 237 -0.56 26.25 -16.92
CA VAL A 237 -0.57 27.18 -15.78
C VAL A 237 -1.83 28.06 -15.82
N ASP A 238 -2.05 28.72 -16.95
CA ASP A 238 -3.18 29.63 -17.17
C ASP A 238 -4.51 28.86 -17.12
N LEU A 239 -4.59 27.67 -17.73
CA LEU A 239 -5.79 26.84 -17.72
C LEU A 239 -6.15 26.38 -16.32
N PHE A 240 -5.23 25.76 -15.58
CA PHE A 240 -5.49 25.24 -14.24
C PHE A 240 -5.94 26.37 -13.30
N THR A 241 -5.22 27.48 -13.31
CA THR A 241 -5.54 28.66 -12.48
C THR A 241 -6.91 29.22 -12.87
N GLY A 242 -7.18 29.33 -14.18
CA GLY A 242 -8.46 29.85 -14.69
C GLY A 242 -9.67 29.00 -14.35
N ILE A 243 -9.56 27.66 -14.41
CA ILE A 243 -10.71 26.76 -14.16
C ILE A 243 -10.92 26.42 -12.68
N THR A 244 -9.86 26.41 -11.86
CA THR A 244 -9.95 26.06 -10.44
C THR A 244 -10.02 27.28 -9.52
N GLY A 245 -9.48 28.42 -9.95
CA GLY A 245 -9.23 29.57 -9.07
C GLY A 245 -8.07 29.39 -8.11
N LEU A 246 -7.35 28.26 -8.17
CA LEU A 246 -6.20 27.97 -7.30
C LEU A 246 -4.89 28.31 -8.02
N PRO A 247 -3.85 28.75 -7.31
CA PRO A 247 -2.55 28.97 -7.93
C PRO A 247 -1.95 27.67 -8.45
N TRP A 248 -1.18 27.74 -9.55
CA TRP A 248 -0.50 26.58 -10.12
C TRP A 248 0.44 25.87 -9.14
N ASP A 249 1.25 26.63 -8.40
CA ASP A 249 2.10 26.08 -7.34
C ASP A 249 1.27 25.87 -6.07
N ASN A 250 1.36 24.65 -5.51
CA ASN A 250 0.76 24.31 -4.23
C ASN A 250 1.28 25.22 -3.11
N LEU A 251 2.57 25.58 -3.12
CA LEU A 251 3.18 26.40 -2.08
C LEU A 251 2.81 27.89 -2.17
N ALA A 252 2.29 28.37 -3.31
CA ALA A 252 1.98 29.78 -3.50
C ALA A 252 0.71 30.25 -2.78
N SER A 253 -0.15 29.33 -2.32
CA SER A 253 -1.33 29.68 -1.52
C SER A 253 -1.03 29.62 -0.02
N GLU A 254 -1.47 30.61 0.75
CA GLU A 254 -1.57 30.51 2.22
C GLU A 254 -3.02 30.29 2.66
N GLU A 255 -3.93 30.04 1.71
CA GLU A 255 -5.36 29.99 1.99
C GLU A 255 -5.72 28.80 2.88
N PRO A 256 -6.64 29.01 3.85
CA PRO A 256 -7.14 27.94 4.69
C PRO A 256 -7.99 26.96 3.86
N LYS A 257 -8.15 25.75 4.39
CA LYS A 257 -9.14 24.81 3.88
C LYS A 257 -10.53 25.26 4.31
N TYR A 258 -11.40 25.56 3.35
CA TYR A 258 -12.81 25.82 3.63
C TYR A 258 -13.58 24.52 3.84
N VAL A 259 -14.27 24.41 4.98
CA VAL A 259 -15.10 23.26 5.35
C VAL A 259 -16.49 23.72 5.76
N LYS A 260 -17.52 23.17 5.12
CA LYS A 260 -18.92 23.39 5.53
C LYS A 260 -19.19 22.78 6.88
N CYS A 261 -19.63 23.60 7.84
CA CYS A 261 -20.10 23.14 9.14
C CYS A 261 -21.17 22.06 8.95
N PRO A 262 -20.99 20.83 9.49
CA PRO A 262 -21.99 19.78 9.31
C PRO A 262 -23.36 20.08 9.93
N ASN A 263 -23.44 21.06 10.83
CA ASN A 263 -24.68 21.45 11.51
C ASN A 263 -25.39 22.63 10.82
N CYS A 264 -24.73 23.80 10.69
CA CYS A 264 -25.35 25.01 10.12
C CYS A 264 -24.96 25.31 8.67
N THR A 265 -24.14 24.47 8.04
CA THR A 265 -23.67 24.57 6.63
C THR A 265 -22.78 25.75 6.27
N LEU A 266 -22.53 26.67 7.21
CA LEU A 266 -21.58 27.77 7.05
C LEU A 266 -20.19 27.29 6.62
N ASP A 267 -19.60 27.94 5.63
CA ASP A 267 -18.21 27.70 5.22
C ASP A 267 -17.24 28.27 6.26
N LEU A 268 -16.40 27.39 6.82
CA LEU A 268 -15.44 27.72 7.87
C LEU A 268 -14.01 27.66 7.31
N PRO A 269 -13.20 28.71 7.47
CA PRO A 269 -11.79 28.64 7.18
C PRO A 269 -11.09 27.83 8.28
N ILE A 270 -10.42 26.74 7.90
CA ILE A 270 -9.62 25.90 8.79
C ILE A 270 -8.17 25.95 8.32
N PRO A 271 -7.20 26.33 9.17
CA PRO A 271 -5.79 26.29 8.78
C PRO A 271 -5.37 24.86 8.44
N TRP A 272 -4.43 24.70 7.51
CA TRP A 272 -3.90 23.38 7.16
C TRP A 272 -3.20 22.71 8.35
N THR A 273 -2.37 23.46 9.06
CA THR A 273 -1.79 23.05 10.33
C THR A 273 -1.55 24.28 11.21
N ASN A 274 -1.40 24.06 12.50
CA ASN A 274 -0.86 25.03 13.45
C ASN A 274 0.17 24.39 14.40
N CYS A 275 0.77 23.26 14.01
CA CYS A 275 1.72 22.54 14.86
C CYS A 275 2.95 23.38 15.23
N SER A 276 3.33 24.34 14.39
CA SER A 276 4.43 25.28 14.63
C SER A 276 4.12 26.38 15.65
N GLN A 277 2.84 26.61 15.99
CA GLN A 277 2.42 27.62 16.97
C GLN A 277 2.37 27.06 18.40
N ALA A 278 2.44 25.74 18.55
CA ALA A 278 2.51 25.11 19.87
C ALA A 278 3.90 25.38 20.46
N GLN A 279 3.98 26.27 21.46
CA GLN A 279 5.21 26.46 22.22
C GLN A 279 5.68 25.11 22.77
N VAL A 280 6.94 24.77 22.49
CA VAL A 280 7.58 23.64 23.15
C VAL A 280 8.07 24.16 24.50
N ASP A 281 7.22 24.11 25.52
CA ASP A 281 7.56 24.49 26.90
C ASP A 281 8.77 23.71 27.48
N ASP A 282 9.27 22.70 26.76
CA ASP A 282 10.38 21.82 27.14
C ASP A 282 11.76 22.28 26.60
N PHE A 283 11.86 23.41 25.89
CA PHE A 283 13.11 23.88 25.25
C PHE A 283 13.86 25.00 26.02
N ASP A 284 13.94 24.92 27.35
CA ASP A 284 14.87 25.72 28.19
C ASP A 284 16.33 25.18 28.13
N GLY A 285 16.79 24.74 26.94
CA GLY A 285 18.14 24.20 26.76
C GLY A 285 18.43 22.86 27.45
N LYS A 286 17.40 22.17 27.98
CA LYS A 286 17.50 20.80 28.54
C LYS A 286 16.27 19.99 28.15
N PHE A 287 16.47 18.98 27.31
CA PHE A 287 15.46 17.96 27.06
C PHE A 287 15.06 17.27 28.38
N ARG A 288 13.85 17.53 28.89
CA ARG A 288 13.29 16.76 30.02
C ARG A 288 12.87 15.34 29.63
N ARG A 289 12.82 15.05 28.31
CA ARG A 289 12.40 13.78 27.68
C ARG A 289 13.32 13.43 26.51
N GLU A 290 13.23 12.20 26.00
CA GLU A 290 14.00 11.78 24.82
C GLU A 290 13.65 12.67 23.60
N PRO A 291 14.65 13.18 22.84
CA PRO A 291 14.44 14.16 21.76
C PRO A 291 13.43 13.74 20.68
N SER A 292 13.47 12.48 20.26
CA SER A 292 12.58 11.94 19.23
C SER A 292 11.11 12.00 19.67
N ALA A 293 10.83 11.70 20.93
CA ALA A 293 9.48 11.81 21.50
C ALA A 293 8.99 13.26 21.67
N ALA A 294 9.88 14.19 22.01
CA ALA A 294 9.53 15.61 22.12
C ALA A 294 9.15 16.22 20.75
N ILE A 295 9.88 15.85 19.70
CA ILE A 295 9.57 16.26 18.32
C ILE A 295 8.24 15.63 17.86
N ASP A 296 8.00 14.35 18.13
CA ASP A 296 6.71 13.71 17.80
C ASP A 296 5.53 14.42 18.47
N GLU A 297 5.69 14.82 19.73
CA GLU A 297 4.67 15.56 20.47
C GLU A 297 4.41 16.93 19.84
N MET A 298 5.46 17.70 19.55
CA MET A 298 5.35 19.00 18.88
C MET A 298 4.58 18.87 17.55
N LEU A 299 5.00 17.96 16.67
CA LEU A 299 4.42 17.81 15.33
C LEU A 299 3.00 17.21 15.34
N SER A 300 2.60 16.52 16.41
CA SER A 300 1.27 15.92 16.55
C SER A 300 0.26 16.77 17.35
N ARG A 301 0.69 17.88 17.98
CA ARG A 301 -0.18 18.82 18.70
C ARG A 301 -1.09 19.67 17.80
N GLY A 302 -0.81 19.72 16.50
CA GLY A 302 -1.60 20.51 15.55
C GLY A 302 -3.09 20.15 15.55
N CYS A 303 -3.94 21.15 15.33
CA CYS A 303 -5.40 21.06 15.26
C CYS A 303 -5.97 21.57 13.94
N GLY A 304 -5.13 21.74 12.90
CA GLY A 304 -5.55 22.09 11.55
C GLY A 304 -6.14 20.90 10.77
N TYR A 305 -6.57 21.16 9.53
CA TYR A 305 -7.22 20.14 8.69
C TYR A 305 -6.29 18.96 8.36
N ALA A 306 -5.00 19.22 8.14
CA ALA A 306 -3.99 18.19 7.88
C ALA A 306 -3.45 17.54 9.15
N ASP A 307 -3.94 17.91 10.33
CA ASP A 307 -3.50 17.33 11.60
C ASP A 307 -4.46 16.24 12.10
N LYS A 308 -3.92 15.27 12.82
CA LYS A 308 -4.70 14.20 13.46
C LYS A 308 -5.78 14.75 14.41
N ASN A 309 -5.44 15.79 15.16
CA ASN A 309 -6.26 16.31 16.24
C ASN A 309 -7.09 17.53 15.81
N LEU A 310 -7.53 17.57 14.54
CA LEU A 310 -8.43 18.62 14.04
C LEU A 310 -9.51 18.96 15.06
N LEU A 311 -9.54 20.22 15.50
CA LEU A 311 -10.54 20.71 16.42
C LEU A 311 -10.80 22.20 16.17
N VAL A 312 -11.96 22.49 15.58
CA VAL A 312 -12.41 23.86 15.31
C VAL A 312 -13.86 24.04 15.78
N ASN A 313 -14.17 25.18 16.38
CA ASN A 313 -15.55 25.54 16.71
C ASN A 313 -16.15 26.38 15.58
N CYS A 314 -17.33 26.01 15.11
CA CYS A 314 -18.08 26.84 14.17
C CYS A 314 -18.43 28.18 14.82
N PHE A 315 -18.01 29.31 14.23
CA PHE A 315 -18.28 30.64 14.79
C PHE A 315 -19.77 31.04 14.74
N SER A 316 -20.62 30.32 13.99
CA SER A 316 -22.07 30.57 13.94
C SER A 316 -22.85 29.73 14.98
N CYS A 317 -22.64 28.41 15.00
CA CYS A 317 -23.45 27.51 15.84
C CYS A 317 -22.67 26.83 16.97
N ASN A 318 -21.42 27.24 17.19
CA ASN A 318 -20.49 26.73 18.19
C ASN A 318 -20.28 25.20 18.18
N THR A 319 -20.64 24.54 17.08
CA THR A 319 -20.48 23.10 16.94
C THR A 319 -18.99 22.78 16.80
N ARG A 320 -18.50 21.87 17.65
CA ARG A 320 -17.13 21.33 17.60
C ARG A 320 -16.98 20.43 16.37
N ILE A 321 -16.01 20.74 15.52
CA ILE A 321 -15.70 20.03 14.28
C ILE A 321 -14.36 19.34 14.44
N ASN A 322 -14.35 18.03 14.18
CA ASN A 322 -13.17 17.17 14.16
C ASN A 322 -13.29 16.16 13.00
N HIS A 323 -12.25 15.38 12.75
CA HIS A 323 -12.24 14.40 11.66
C HIS A 323 -13.37 13.37 11.75
N ASP A 324 -13.69 12.88 12.95
CA ASP A 324 -14.77 11.90 13.15
C ASP A 324 -16.15 12.47 12.79
N PHE A 325 -16.39 13.74 13.11
CA PHE A 325 -17.62 14.40 12.74
C PHE A 325 -17.69 14.67 11.23
N LEU A 326 -16.57 14.99 10.57
CA LEU A 326 -16.52 15.12 9.12
C LEU A 326 -16.75 13.78 8.40
N ARG A 327 -16.23 12.66 8.93
CA ARG A 327 -16.47 11.30 8.42
C ARG A 327 -17.94 10.89 8.56
N ALA A 328 -18.53 11.15 9.73
CA ALA A 328 -19.96 10.92 9.95
C ALA A 328 -20.83 11.81 9.04
N ASN A 329 -20.41 13.06 8.79
CA ASN A 329 -21.08 13.96 7.86
C ASN A 329 -21.03 13.43 6.42
N LYS A 330 -19.89 12.90 5.97
CA LYS A 330 -19.77 12.23 4.66
C LYS A 330 -20.79 11.09 4.56
N PHE A 331 -20.84 10.21 5.56
CA PHE A 331 -21.81 9.12 5.61
C PHE A 331 -23.25 9.65 5.56
N CYS A 332 -23.59 10.66 6.34
CA CYS A 332 -24.93 11.23 6.39
C CYS A 332 -25.34 11.92 5.09
N LYS A 333 -24.41 12.59 4.38
CA LYS A 333 -24.66 13.14 3.04
C LYS A 333 -25.01 12.03 2.05
N ASP A 334 -24.28 10.92 2.08
CA ASP A 334 -24.55 9.77 1.22
C ASP A 334 -25.84 9.04 1.60
N LEU A 335 -26.12 8.93 2.89
CA LEU A 335 -27.36 8.38 3.41
C LEU A 335 -28.57 9.24 3.03
N GLN A 336 -28.45 10.56 3.11
CA GLN A 336 -29.50 11.48 2.67
C GLN A 336 -29.78 11.32 1.17
N ARG A 337 -28.75 11.13 0.35
CA ARG A 337 -28.89 10.82 -1.09
C ARG A 337 -29.56 9.46 -1.32
N LEU A 338 -29.24 8.45 -0.52
CA LEU A 338 -29.92 7.14 -0.57
C LEU A 338 -31.40 7.24 -0.23
N VAL A 339 -31.74 7.92 0.86
CA VAL A 339 -33.13 8.06 1.33
C VAL A 339 -33.96 8.89 0.36
N SER A 340 -33.44 10.05 -0.09
CA SER A 340 -34.19 11.00 -0.91
C SER A 340 -34.19 10.70 -2.41
N ARG A 341 -33.10 10.13 -2.95
CA ARG A 341 -32.87 9.99 -4.40
C ARG A 341 -32.52 8.56 -4.84
N ASP A 342 -32.51 7.61 -3.91
CA ASP A 342 -32.13 6.20 -4.15
C ASP A 342 -30.74 6.03 -4.78
N ILE A 343 -29.81 6.93 -4.45
CA ILE A 343 -28.40 6.84 -4.82
C ILE A 343 -27.72 5.84 -3.87
N PRO A 344 -27.03 4.80 -4.37
CA PRO A 344 -26.40 3.80 -3.51
C PRO A 344 -25.30 4.42 -2.65
N MET A 345 -25.16 3.89 -1.43
CA MET A 345 -24.03 4.19 -0.54
C MET A 345 -22.72 3.82 -1.24
N ALA A 346 -21.65 4.57 -0.98
CA ALA A 346 -20.31 4.17 -1.41
C ALA A 346 -19.98 2.75 -0.89
N GLY A 347 -19.16 1.97 -1.62
CA GLY A 347 -18.81 0.60 -1.27
C GLY A 347 -19.82 -0.48 -1.68
N THR A 348 -20.93 -0.11 -2.33
CA THR A 348 -22.04 -1.01 -2.65
C THR A 348 -22.30 -1.19 -4.15
N LEU A 349 -21.39 -0.77 -5.04
CA LEU A 349 -21.64 -0.79 -6.49
C LEU A 349 -21.07 -2.03 -7.19
N LEU A 350 -20.02 -2.63 -6.64
CA LEU A 350 -19.29 -3.75 -7.24
C LEU A 350 -19.54 -5.07 -6.51
N GLY A 351 -19.70 -6.16 -7.27
CA GLY A 351 -19.72 -7.52 -6.74
C GLY A 351 -18.36 -7.98 -6.18
N ARG A 352 -18.27 -9.25 -5.79
CA ARG A 352 -17.04 -9.86 -5.22
C ARG A 352 -15.90 -9.89 -6.22
N GLU A 353 -16.21 -9.98 -7.50
CA GLU A 353 -15.24 -10.03 -8.58
C GLU A 353 -14.90 -8.64 -9.11
N GLY A 354 -15.32 -7.58 -8.43
CA GLY A 354 -15.10 -6.20 -8.85
C GLY A 354 -15.93 -5.78 -10.06
N ILE A 355 -16.85 -6.63 -10.53
CA ILE A 355 -17.67 -6.38 -11.72
C ILE A 355 -19.03 -5.81 -11.30
N PRO A 356 -19.51 -4.72 -11.92
CA PRO A 356 -20.85 -4.20 -11.67
C PRO A 356 -21.88 -4.99 -12.48
N PHE A 357 -22.35 -6.12 -11.93
CA PHE A 357 -23.32 -7.06 -12.52
C PHE A 357 -22.81 -7.84 -13.74
N LYS A 358 -22.48 -7.17 -14.84
CA LYS A 358 -21.99 -7.80 -16.06
C LYS A 358 -21.00 -6.89 -16.76
N PHE A 359 -19.91 -7.48 -17.25
CA PHE A 359 -18.94 -6.82 -18.10
C PHE A 359 -18.49 -7.79 -19.19
N GLU A 360 -18.58 -7.37 -20.45
CA GLU A 360 -18.37 -8.23 -21.62
C GLU A 360 -19.18 -9.55 -21.49
N LYS A 361 -18.47 -10.69 -21.48
CA LYS A 361 -19.05 -12.04 -21.34
C LYS A 361 -19.17 -12.50 -19.89
N GLN A 362 -18.59 -11.77 -18.94
CA GLN A 362 -18.53 -12.16 -17.53
C GLN A 362 -19.68 -11.51 -16.74
N ALA A 363 -20.46 -12.34 -16.05
CA ALA A 363 -21.42 -11.88 -15.05
C ALA A 363 -20.88 -12.13 -13.63
N ASP A 364 -21.18 -11.23 -12.71
CA ASP A 364 -20.94 -11.40 -11.28
C ASP A 364 -22.28 -11.56 -10.55
N SER A 365 -22.60 -12.82 -10.22
CA SER A 365 -23.84 -13.22 -9.56
C SER A 365 -23.99 -12.66 -8.14
N THR A 366 -22.91 -12.15 -7.54
CA THR A 366 -22.95 -11.58 -6.19
C THR A 366 -23.40 -10.13 -6.17
N SER A 367 -23.29 -9.42 -7.30
CA SER A 367 -23.56 -7.97 -7.43
C SER A 367 -24.91 -7.57 -6.85
N THR A 368 -25.99 -8.27 -7.21
CA THR A 368 -27.34 -7.96 -6.71
C THR A 368 -27.40 -8.01 -5.19
N SER A 369 -26.85 -9.06 -4.57
CA SER A 369 -26.87 -9.20 -3.10
C SER A 369 -26.03 -8.12 -2.40
N MET A 370 -24.88 -7.77 -2.98
CA MET A 370 -23.95 -6.79 -2.41
C MET A 370 -24.46 -5.36 -2.53
N VAL A 371 -25.14 -5.03 -3.63
CA VAL A 371 -25.79 -3.73 -3.82
C VAL A 371 -27.00 -3.60 -2.90
N ARG A 372 -27.85 -4.62 -2.83
CA ARG A 372 -29.13 -4.50 -2.12
C ARG A 372 -28.98 -4.38 -0.62
N PHE A 373 -28.25 -5.27 0.02
CA PHE A 373 -28.38 -5.45 1.47
C PHE A 373 -28.02 -4.21 2.32
N PRO A 374 -26.86 -3.54 2.16
CA PRO A 374 -26.54 -2.34 2.93
C PRO A 374 -27.47 -1.16 2.64
N ASN A 375 -27.94 -1.04 1.39
CA ASN A 375 -28.86 0.02 1.01
C ASN A 375 -30.29 -0.24 1.55
N ASP A 376 -30.76 -1.48 1.49
CA ASP A 376 -32.10 -1.87 1.97
C ASP A 376 -32.19 -1.78 3.50
N ILE A 377 -31.14 -2.17 4.25
CA ILE A 377 -31.12 -2.02 5.71
C ILE A 377 -31.17 -0.56 6.15
N LEU A 378 -30.52 0.35 5.42
CA LEU A 378 -30.57 1.78 5.72
C LEU A 378 -31.91 2.40 5.30
N LYS A 379 -32.47 2.01 4.14
CA LYS A 379 -33.76 2.53 3.67
C LYS A 379 -34.98 2.04 4.46
N ALA A 380 -34.87 0.96 5.21
CA ALA A 380 -35.98 0.38 5.98
C ALA A 380 -36.33 1.12 7.29
N GLY A 381 -35.81 2.33 7.51
CA GLY A 381 -36.10 3.20 8.65
C GLY A 381 -34.84 3.68 9.38
N LEU A 382 -33.85 2.80 9.55
CA LEU A 382 -32.59 3.08 10.25
C LEU A 382 -31.88 4.33 9.72
N GLY A 383 -31.89 4.54 8.41
CA GLY A 383 -31.26 5.68 7.78
C GLY A 383 -31.85 7.01 8.25
N GLN A 384 -33.18 7.09 8.36
CA GLN A 384 -33.84 8.29 8.84
C GLN A 384 -33.53 8.53 10.32
N GLU A 385 -33.50 7.48 11.14
CA GLU A 385 -33.11 7.57 12.55
C GLU A 385 -31.68 8.10 12.72
N ILE A 386 -30.73 7.60 11.92
CA ILE A 386 -29.34 8.08 11.95
C ILE A 386 -29.28 9.56 11.53
N LEU A 387 -30.01 9.97 10.49
CA LEU A 387 -30.06 11.37 10.03
C LEU A 387 -30.65 12.29 11.10
N ASP A 388 -31.71 11.88 11.78
CA ASP A 388 -32.35 12.66 12.85
C ASP A 388 -31.42 12.81 14.08
N GLN A 389 -30.68 11.75 14.43
CA GLN A 389 -29.64 11.77 15.47
C GLN A 389 -28.43 12.62 15.08
N PHE A 390 -28.03 12.62 13.82
CA PHE A 390 -26.95 13.45 13.29
C PHE A 390 -27.29 14.94 13.39
N GLN A 391 -28.53 15.30 13.03
CA GLN A 391 -29.07 16.66 13.11
C GLN A 391 -29.35 17.13 14.55
N GLY A 392 -29.14 16.28 15.56
CA GLY A 392 -29.34 16.65 16.96
C GLY A 392 -30.81 16.89 17.33
N LYS A 393 -31.76 16.33 16.57
CA LYS A 393 -33.20 16.40 16.92
C LYS A 393 -33.52 15.72 18.26
N ASN A 394 -32.66 14.79 18.68
CA ASN A 394 -32.68 14.19 20.00
C ASN A 394 -31.34 14.44 20.73
N PRO A 395 -31.29 15.31 21.76
CA PRO A 395 -30.05 15.64 22.44
C PRO A 395 -29.43 14.46 23.22
N ASN A 396 -30.22 13.42 23.55
CA ASN A 396 -29.74 12.25 24.27
C ASN A 396 -29.09 11.19 23.35
N LEU A 397 -29.23 11.32 22.03
CA LEU A 397 -28.77 10.33 21.05
C LEU A 397 -28.19 11.08 19.84
N THR A 398 -26.89 11.40 19.88
CA THR A 398 -26.21 12.07 18.75
C THR A 398 -25.34 11.09 17.98
N CYS A 399 -25.46 11.09 16.65
CA CYS A 399 -24.60 10.30 15.77
C CYS A 399 -23.53 11.22 15.16
N ARG A 400 -22.38 11.36 15.81
CA ARG A 400 -21.30 12.29 15.38
C ARG A 400 -19.97 11.61 15.06
N SER A 401 -19.93 10.28 15.04
CA SER A 401 -18.75 9.51 14.64
C SER A 401 -19.13 8.24 13.89
N MET A 402 -18.22 7.70 13.09
CA MET A 402 -18.44 6.41 12.44
C MET A 402 -18.58 5.25 13.43
N GLU A 403 -18.06 5.39 14.65
CA GLU A 403 -18.31 4.43 15.73
C GLU A 403 -19.79 4.41 16.13
N THR A 404 -20.42 5.58 16.31
CA THR A 404 -21.86 5.64 16.60
C THR A 404 -22.71 5.11 15.44
N VAL A 405 -22.34 5.40 14.18
CA VAL A 405 -22.99 4.83 12.99
C VAL A 405 -22.89 3.30 12.99
N ARG A 406 -21.69 2.77 13.28
CA ARG A 406 -21.45 1.32 13.38
C ARG A 406 -22.36 0.68 14.40
N THR A 407 -22.42 1.22 15.62
CA THR A 407 -23.28 0.68 16.68
C THR A 407 -24.74 0.61 16.24
N ARG A 408 -25.26 1.63 15.55
CA ARG A 408 -26.63 1.62 15.02
C ARG A 408 -26.86 0.54 13.97
N ILE A 409 -25.91 0.34 13.07
CA ILE A 409 -26.00 -0.72 12.06
C ILE A 409 -25.91 -2.10 12.74
N GLU A 410 -25.04 -2.27 13.72
CA GLU A 410 -24.93 -3.51 14.52
C GLU A 410 -26.23 -3.83 15.27
N ASP A 411 -26.81 -2.85 15.96
CA ASP A 411 -28.08 -2.99 16.68
C ASP A 411 -29.20 -3.42 15.72
N ALA A 412 -29.31 -2.77 14.57
CA ALA A 412 -30.31 -3.10 13.55
C ALA A 412 -30.07 -4.49 12.93
N MET A 413 -28.82 -4.92 12.77
CA MET A 413 -28.48 -6.25 12.29
C MET A 413 -28.77 -7.34 13.34
N ASN A 414 -28.73 -6.99 14.64
CA ASN A 414 -29.04 -7.90 15.74
C ASN A 414 -30.55 -7.97 16.05
N ASP A 415 -31.33 -6.96 15.64
CA ASP A 415 -32.79 -6.97 15.75
C ASP A 415 -33.43 -7.93 14.73
N LYS A 416 -33.94 -9.06 15.25
CA LYS A 416 -34.60 -10.10 14.45
C LYS A 416 -35.86 -9.61 13.75
N LEU A 417 -36.63 -8.68 14.34
CA LEU A 417 -37.85 -8.14 13.73
C LEU A 417 -37.50 -7.19 12.60
N TYR A 418 -36.49 -6.34 12.80
CA TYR A 418 -35.99 -5.43 11.77
C TYR A 418 -35.46 -6.19 10.55
N VAL A 419 -34.58 -7.19 10.77
CA VAL A 419 -34.02 -8.01 9.69
C VAL A 419 -35.11 -8.80 8.95
N ARG A 420 -36.13 -9.32 9.65
CA ARG A 420 -37.28 -10.00 9.02
C ARG A 420 -38.08 -9.07 8.11
N ARG A 421 -38.21 -7.79 8.44
CA ARG A 421 -38.89 -6.81 7.56
C ARG A 421 -38.18 -6.65 6.22
N ILE A 422 -36.84 -6.70 6.24
CA ILE A 422 -36.00 -6.52 5.03
C ILE A 422 -35.92 -7.80 4.20
N ARG A 423 -35.77 -8.96 4.86
CA ARG A 423 -35.50 -10.26 4.19
C ARG A 423 -36.69 -11.18 4.07
N GLY A 424 -37.80 -10.90 4.73
CA GLY A 424 -38.90 -11.84 4.93
C GLY A 424 -38.58 -12.93 5.96
N PHE A 425 -39.52 -13.86 6.14
CA PHE A 425 -39.54 -14.84 7.23
C PHE A 425 -38.50 -15.98 7.14
N ALA A 426 -37.81 -16.13 6.00
CA ALA A 426 -37.08 -17.37 5.66
C ALA A 426 -35.59 -17.43 6.05
N VAL A 427 -34.92 -16.30 6.37
CA VAL A 427 -33.44 -16.28 6.48
C VAL A 427 -32.98 -15.93 7.90
N ARG A 428 -32.47 -16.92 8.64
CA ARG A 428 -31.98 -16.76 10.04
C ARG A 428 -30.52 -16.27 10.17
N ARG A 429 -29.68 -16.41 9.14
CA ARG A 429 -28.25 -16.05 9.20
C ARG A 429 -27.86 -15.14 8.02
N PHE A 430 -27.05 -14.12 8.30
CA PHE A 430 -26.43 -13.28 7.27
C PHE A 430 -25.55 -14.14 6.36
N THR A 431 -25.74 -14.02 5.04
CA THR A 431 -24.84 -14.63 4.05
C THR A 431 -23.46 -13.97 4.09
N GLN A 432 -22.47 -14.62 3.48
CA GLN A 432 -21.13 -14.05 3.37
C GLN A 432 -21.14 -12.72 2.61
N ASN A 433 -21.85 -12.63 1.48
CA ASN A 433 -21.89 -11.44 0.63
C ASN A 433 -22.47 -10.23 1.36
N GLU A 434 -23.52 -10.44 2.16
CA GLU A 434 -24.16 -9.37 2.93
C GLU A 434 -23.21 -8.81 3.99
N ARG A 435 -22.49 -9.68 4.71
CA ARG A 435 -21.45 -9.26 5.66
C ARG A 435 -20.32 -8.49 4.99
N ILE A 436 -19.87 -8.96 3.82
CA ILE A 436 -18.83 -8.30 3.03
C ILE A 436 -19.30 -6.91 2.57
N SER A 437 -20.54 -6.81 2.08
CA SER A 437 -21.08 -5.55 1.55
C SER A 437 -21.22 -4.46 2.62
N ILE A 438 -21.60 -4.81 3.86
CA ILE A 438 -21.61 -3.86 4.98
C ILE A 438 -20.19 -3.35 5.25
N ARG A 439 -19.19 -4.23 5.24
CA ARG A 439 -17.79 -3.83 5.46
C ARG A 439 -17.27 -2.92 4.38
N LYS A 440 -17.48 -3.27 3.11
CA LYS A 440 -17.07 -2.45 1.96
C LYS A 440 -17.72 -1.07 2.02
N MET A 441 -19.00 -1.00 2.42
CA MET A 441 -19.66 0.29 2.63
C MET A 441 -19.00 1.08 3.76
N MET A 442 -18.83 0.48 4.93
CA MET A 442 -18.27 1.16 6.10
C MET A 442 -16.83 1.63 5.88
N SER A 443 -16.00 0.86 5.16
CA SER A 443 -14.61 1.23 4.87
C SER A 443 -14.48 2.50 4.02
N ARG A 444 -15.53 2.93 3.30
CA ARG A 444 -15.51 4.20 2.54
C ARG A 444 -15.58 5.42 3.41
N TYR A 445 -16.09 5.29 4.63
CA TYR A 445 -16.27 6.41 5.57
C TYR A 445 -15.31 6.32 6.76
N TRP A 446 -14.79 5.13 7.02
CA TRP A 446 -13.82 4.93 8.08
C TRP A 446 -12.49 5.59 7.71
N ASP A 447 -11.98 6.43 8.61
CA ASP A 447 -10.73 7.18 8.42
C ASP A 447 -10.67 8.04 7.13
N ASN A 448 -11.81 8.34 6.49
CA ASN A 448 -11.86 9.09 5.24
C ASN A 448 -13.06 10.06 5.20
N SER A 449 -12.77 11.37 5.27
CA SER A 449 -13.75 12.45 5.16
C SER A 449 -13.92 13.02 3.75
N SER A 450 -13.04 12.66 2.80
CA SER A 450 -13.10 13.13 1.41
C SER A 450 -14.27 12.52 0.63
N VAL A 451 -14.61 13.07 -0.53
CA VAL A 451 -15.69 12.52 -1.38
C VAL A 451 -15.38 11.17 -2.02
N PHE A 452 -14.11 10.77 -2.05
CA PHE A 452 -13.62 9.57 -2.72
C PHE A 452 -13.81 8.30 -1.86
N ALA A 453 -13.86 7.15 -2.51
CA ALA A 453 -13.90 5.83 -1.89
C ALA A 453 -12.58 5.44 -1.19
N LEU A 454 -11.49 6.12 -1.54
CA LEU A 454 -10.14 5.89 -1.04
C LEU A 454 -9.65 7.12 -0.24
N ASP A 455 -8.88 6.88 0.82
CA ASP A 455 -8.06 7.93 1.45
C ASP A 455 -6.86 8.23 0.54
N LEU A 456 -6.99 9.29 -0.27
CA LEU A 456 -5.98 9.66 -1.26
C LEU A 456 -4.65 10.10 -0.62
N VAL A 457 -4.69 10.72 0.56
CA VAL A 457 -3.46 11.10 1.29
C VAL A 457 -2.70 9.84 1.67
N GLY A 458 -3.36 8.90 2.35
CA GLY A 458 -2.73 7.63 2.71
C GLY A 458 -2.24 6.83 1.49
N ALA A 459 -2.95 6.89 0.36
CA ALA A 459 -2.56 6.21 -0.87
C ALA A 459 -1.23 6.75 -1.43
N VAL A 460 -1.08 8.08 -1.52
CA VAL A 460 0.18 8.72 -1.95
C VAL A 460 1.32 8.36 -1.00
N ILE A 461 1.08 8.40 0.33
CA ILE A 461 2.12 8.07 1.31
C ILE A 461 2.60 6.62 1.18
N ARG A 462 1.68 5.65 1.00
CA ARG A 462 2.06 4.23 0.80
C ARG A 462 2.87 4.00 -0.49
N GLN A 463 2.56 4.71 -1.57
CA GLN A 463 3.33 4.63 -2.81
C GLN A 463 4.75 5.20 -2.68
N GLY A 464 5.02 6.04 -1.68
CA GLY A 464 6.33 6.67 -1.45
C GLY A 464 7.50 5.67 -1.35
N THR A 465 7.31 4.50 -0.73
CA THR A 465 8.37 3.48 -0.62
C THR A 465 8.59 2.73 -1.93
N PHE A 466 7.54 2.56 -2.74
CA PHE A 466 7.71 2.00 -4.07
C PHE A 466 8.53 2.95 -4.95
N ILE A 467 8.17 4.25 -4.93
CA ILE A 467 8.90 5.32 -5.64
C ILE A 467 10.38 5.36 -5.22
N GLU A 468 10.67 5.37 -3.92
CA GLU A 468 12.04 5.36 -3.39
C GLU A 468 12.83 4.11 -3.81
N LYS A 469 12.19 2.94 -3.82
CA LYS A 469 12.83 1.71 -4.32
C LYS A 469 13.12 1.77 -5.82
N MET A 470 12.23 2.35 -6.62
CA MET A 470 12.46 2.54 -8.05
C MET A 470 13.63 3.50 -8.32
N HIS A 471 13.71 4.60 -7.54
CA HIS A 471 14.84 5.52 -7.56
C HIS A 471 16.16 4.79 -7.21
N ASN A 472 16.21 4.08 -6.09
CA ASN A 472 17.43 3.43 -5.61
C ASN A 472 17.95 2.29 -6.49
N ILE A 473 17.04 1.57 -7.18
CA ILE A 473 17.43 0.58 -8.19
C ILE A 473 18.03 1.25 -9.43
N ASP A 474 17.61 2.48 -9.71
CA ASP A 474 18.18 3.37 -10.72
C ASP A 474 18.21 2.80 -12.14
N TRP A 475 17.09 2.17 -12.56
CA TRP A 475 16.99 1.61 -13.90
C TRP A 475 17.06 2.64 -15.02
N LEU A 476 16.67 3.89 -14.76
CA LEU A 476 16.73 4.95 -15.76
C LEU A 476 18.15 5.09 -16.28
N HIS A 477 19.17 5.10 -15.42
CA HIS A 477 20.56 5.22 -15.85
C HIS A 477 21.19 3.89 -16.31
N SER A 478 20.40 2.83 -16.49
CA SER A 478 20.90 1.54 -16.98
C SER A 478 21.15 1.57 -18.50
N PRO A 479 22.36 1.18 -18.98
CA PRO A 479 22.64 1.08 -20.42
C PRO A 479 21.81 -0.02 -21.11
N ALA A 480 21.16 -0.90 -20.34
CA ALA A 480 20.31 -1.99 -20.83
C ALA A 480 18.83 -1.77 -20.54
N LEU A 481 18.39 -0.52 -20.30
CA LEU A 481 17.03 -0.19 -19.90
C LEU A 481 15.94 -0.85 -20.77
N PRO A 482 15.96 -0.80 -22.12
CA PRO A 482 14.96 -1.49 -22.94
C PRO A 482 14.93 -3.02 -22.75
N ASN A 483 16.10 -3.65 -22.58
CA ASN A 483 16.19 -5.09 -22.32
C ASN A 483 15.65 -5.44 -20.92
N THR A 484 15.92 -4.59 -19.92
CA THR A 484 15.34 -4.71 -18.58
C THR A 484 13.81 -4.64 -18.64
N MET A 485 13.25 -3.69 -19.39
CA MET A 485 11.81 -3.55 -19.61
C MET A 485 11.20 -4.77 -20.32
N ASN A 486 11.86 -5.31 -21.35
CA ASN A 486 11.38 -6.53 -22.01
C ASN A 486 11.32 -7.73 -21.05
N ARG A 487 12.37 -7.92 -20.24
CA ARG A 487 12.43 -9.02 -19.26
C ARG A 487 11.35 -8.88 -18.19
N LEU A 488 11.13 -7.68 -17.64
CA LEU A 488 10.09 -7.48 -16.62
C LEU A 488 8.67 -7.63 -17.21
N LEU A 489 8.43 -7.20 -18.45
CA LEU A 489 7.14 -7.39 -19.12
C LEU A 489 6.83 -8.88 -19.36
N LEU A 490 7.83 -9.69 -19.75
CA LEU A 490 7.68 -11.13 -19.84
C LEU A 490 7.33 -11.75 -18.47
N LYS A 491 8.03 -11.31 -17.42
CA LYS A 491 7.77 -11.77 -16.05
C LYS A 491 6.38 -11.34 -15.55
N TYR A 492 5.93 -10.15 -15.91
CA TYR A 492 4.58 -9.65 -15.63
C TYR A 492 3.51 -10.47 -16.36
N PHE A 493 3.71 -10.79 -17.63
CA PHE A 493 2.82 -11.69 -18.37
C PHE A 493 2.65 -13.04 -17.65
N ARG A 494 3.76 -13.66 -17.25
CA ARG A 494 3.77 -14.91 -16.46
C ARG A 494 3.08 -14.74 -15.10
N PHE A 495 3.24 -13.58 -14.45
CA PHE A 495 2.51 -13.27 -13.22
C PHE A 495 0.99 -13.17 -13.42
N GLN A 496 0.52 -12.61 -14.55
CA GLN A 496 -0.91 -12.60 -14.91
C GLN A 496 -1.44 -14.01 -15.16
N GLU A 497 -0.65 -14.90 -15.75
CA GLU A 497 -1.01 -16.32 -15.89
C GLU A 497 -1.19 -16.99 -14.51
N ILE A 498 -0.31 -16.71 -13.54
CA ILE A 498 -0.47 -17.20 -12.16
C ILE A 498 -1.79 -16.69 -11.55
N LEU A 499 -2.09 -15.40 -11.68
CA LEU A 499 -3.36 -14.82 -11.20
C LEU A 499 -4.57 -15.50 -11.84
N SER A 500 -4.48 -15.82 -13.13
CA SER A 500 -5.53 -16.52 -13.87
C SER A 500 -5.71 -17.99 -13.42
N LEU A 501 -4.62 -18.75 -13.33
CA LEU A 501 -4.63 -20.18 -13.00
C LEU A 501 -5.08 -20.45 -11.56
N PHE A 502 -4.68 -19.58 -10.62
CA PHE A 502 -4.95 -19.74 -9.19
C PHE A 502 -6.01 -18.75 -8.66
N ARG A 503 -6.83 -18.21 -9.56
CA ARG A 503 -7.91 -17.27 -9.24
C ARG A 503 -8.76 -17.77 -8.07
N GLY A 504 -8.86 -16.95 -7.03
CA GLY A 504 -9.70 -17.22 -5.85
C GLY A 504 -9.10 -18.25 -4.88
N GLN A 505 -7.89 -18.76 -5.10
CA GLN A 505 -7.27 -19.75 -4.21
C GLN A 505 -6.25 -19.12 -3.25
N LYS A 506 -5.34 -18.30 -3.79
CA LYS A 506 -4.25 -17.66 -3.05
C LYS A 506 -3.98 -16.26 -3.62
N MET A 507 -3.58 -15.33 -2.76
CA MET A 507 -3.06 -14.03 -3.19
C MET A 507 -1.65 -14.22 -3.77
N ALA A 508 -1.42 -13.68 -4.96
CA ALA A 508 -0.08 -13.55 -5.56
C ALA A 508 0.55 -12.21 -5.18
N VAL A 509 1.86 -12.19 -4.93
CA VAL A 509 2.60 -10.97 -4.53
C VAL A 509 3.70 -10.69 -5.55
N PRO A 510 3.74 -9.48 -6.13
CA PRO A 510 4.69 -9.14 -7.16
C PRO A 510 6.10 -8.89 -6.59
N THR A 511 7.13 -9.15 -7.39
CA THR A 511 8.44 -8.49 -7.23
C THR A 511 8.38 -7.06 -7.76
N LEU A 512 9.33 -6.20 -7.37
CA LEU A 512 9.34 -4.78 -7.74
C LEU A 512 9.25 -4.51 -9.27
N ASP A 513 9.91 -5.35 -10.07
CA ASP A 513 9.86 -5.30 -11.54
C ASP A 513 8.48 -5.68 -12.10
N VAL A 514 7.86 -6.72 -11.57
CA VAL A 514 6.49 -7.14 -11.93
C VAL A 514 5.48 -6.06 -11.52
N ASP A 515 5.68 -5.45 -10.35
CA ASP A 515 4.77 -4.44 -9.81
C ASP A 515 4.84 -3.14 -10.60
N LEU A 516 6.02 -2.73 -11.10
CA LEU A 516 6.14 -1.61 -12.04
C LEU A 516 5.24 -1.81 -13.26
N ALA A 517 5.34 -2.96 -13.94
CA ALA A 517 4.48 -3.26 -15.08
C ALA A 517 3.00 -3.37 -14.69
N TRP A 518 2.70 -3.90 -13.50
CA TRP A 518 1.33 -3.98 -13.01
C TRP A 518 0.74 -2.59 -12.80
N HIS A 519 1.43 -1.70 -12.08
CA HIS A 519 1.02 -0.31 -11.91
C HIS A 519 0.86 0.41 -13.25
N THR A 520 1.81 0.24 -14.19
CA THR A 520 1.70 0.80 -15.54
C THR A 520 0.43 0.32 -16.25
N HIS A 521 0.07 -0.95 -16.12
CA HIS A 521 -1.17 -1.48 -16.69
C HIS A 521 -2.41 -0.86 -16.02
N GLN A 522 -2.41 -0.64 -14.70
CA GLN A 522 -3.52 -0.01 -13.97
C GLN A 522 -3.74 1.45 -14.35
N LEU A 523 -2.69 2.14 -14.79
CA LEU A 523 -2.77 3.47 -15.38
C LEU A 523 -3.49 3.48 -16.75
N MET A 524 -3.97 2.32 -17.22
CA MET A 524 -4.87 2.14 -18.36
C MET A 524 -6.21 1.51 -17.89
N PRO A 525 -7.00 2.20 -17.04
CA PRO A 525 -8.08 1.63 -16.23
C PRO A 525 -9.08 0.74 -17.00
N ALA A 526 -9.65 1.25 -18.10
CA ALA A 526 -10.60 0.49 -18.91
C ALA A 526 -9.97 -0.73 -19.59
N THR A 527 -8.74 -0.59 -20.10
CA THR A 527 -7.98 -1.69 -20.72
C THR A 527 -7.62 -2.76 -19.68
N TYR A 528 -7.17 -2.34 -18.50
CA TYR A 528 -6.83 -3.22 -17.39
C TYR A 528 -8.04 -4.04 -16.91
N MET A 529 -9.21 -3.42 -16.78
CA MET A 529 -10.45 -4.14 -16.48
C MET A 529 -10.79 -5.15 -17.58
N SER A 530 -10.73 -4.75 -18.86
CA SER A 530 -11.01 -5.66 -19.98
C SER A 530 -10.07 -6.87 -19.98
N TYR A 531 -8.77 -6.62 -19.83
CA TYR A 531 -7.76 -7.67 -19.77
C TYR A 531 -8.01 -8.64 -18.60
N THR A 532 -8.13 -8.12 -17.38
CA THR A 532 -8.29 -8.94 -16.17
C THR A 532 -9.62 -9.68 -16.12
N VAL A 533 -10.72 -9.05 -16.53
CA VAL A 533 -12.02 -9.74 -16.61
C VAL A 533 -12.00 -10.81 -17.70
N THR A 534 -11.39 -10.56 -18.85
CA THR A 534 -11.28 -11.58 -19.90
C THR A 534 -10.43 -12.77 -19.48
N LYS A 535 -9.23 -12.52 -18.94
CA LYS A 535 -8.25 -13.55 -18.58
C LYS A 535 -8.58 -14.21 -17.26
N CYS A 536 -8.73 -13.41 -16.21
CA CYS A 536 -8.88 -13.90 -14.85
C CYS A 536 -10.34 -14.13 -14.46
N LYS A 537 -11.35 -13.65 -15.23
CA LYS A 537 -12.81 -13.64 -14.92
C LYS A 537 -13.22 -12.68 -13.80
N SER A 538 -12.31 -11.83 -13.34
CA SER A 538 -12.48 -10.90 -12.22
C SER A 538 -11.70 -9.66 -12.55
N PHE A 539 -12.24 -8.52 -12.13
CA PHE A 539 -11.48 -7.29 -12.17
C PHE A 539 -10.50 -7.31 -11.00
N ILE A 540 -9.24 -7.66 -11.28
CA ILE A 540 -8.23 -7.86 -10.24
C ILE A 540 -7.95 -6.51 -9.56
N ASP A 541 -7.95 -6.52 -8.23
CA ASP A 541 -7.60 -5.35 -7.43
C ASP A 541 -6.10 -5.35 -7.12
N HIS A 542 -5.56 -4.18 -6.78
CA HIS A 542 -4.25 -4.07 -6.14
C HIS A 542 -4.51 -3.60 -4.72
N ASP A 543 -4.51 -4.58 -3.81
CA ASP A 543 -4.75 -4.32 -2.40
C ASP A 543 -3.59 -3.48 -1.86
N ASP A 544 -3.85 -2.19 -1.66
CA ASP A 544 -2.87 -1.23 -1.16
C ASP A 544 -2.59 -1.38 0.35
N LYS A 545 -3.29 -2.30 1.01
CA LYS A 545 -3.16 -2.64 2.44
C LYS A 545 -3.26 -4.16 2.65
N VAL A 546 -2.14 -4.80 2.93
CA VAL A 546 -2.01 -6.24 3.18
C VAL A 546 -1.27 -6.48 4.49
N ALA A 547 -1.76 -7.38 5.35
CA ALA A 547 -1.04 -7.72 6.58
C ALA A 547 0.35 -8.30 6.26
N GLU A 548 1.42 -7.81 6.91
CA GLU A 548 2.81 -8.21 6.63
C GLU A 548 3.03 -9.74 6.66
N THR A 549 2.36 -10.45 7.57
CA THR A 549 2.43 -11.92 7.68
C THR A 549 1.78 -12.61 6.47
N GLN A 550 0.63 -12.11 6.02
CA GLN A 550 -0.05 -12.61 4.83
C GLN A 550 0.79 -12.32 3.57
N LEU A 551 1.37 -11.12 3.46
CA LEU A 551 2.21 -10.74 2.33
C LEU A 551 3.43 -11.66 2.21
N ASN A 552 4.10 -11.94 3.34
CA ASN A 552 5.22 -12.86 3.41
C ASN A 552 4.84 -14.27 2.93
N ASP A 553 3.78 -14.86 3.48
CA ASP A 553 3.31 -16.20 3.10
C ASP A 553 2.91 -16.27 1.62
N SER A 554 2.25 -15.23 1.10
CA SER A 554 1.82 -15.15 -0.29
C SER A 554 2.98 -14.91 -1.27
N PHE A 555 4.00 -14.17 -0.90
CA PHE A 555 5.21 -14.02 -1.71
C PHE A 555 5.99 -15.33 -1.81
N ALA A 556 6.07 -16.06 -0.69
CA ALA A 556 6.71 -17.35 -0.65
C ALA A 556 5.97 -18.36 -1.55
N TRP A 557 4.63 -18.40 -1.48
CA TRP A 557 3.79 -19.18 -2.40
C TRP A 557 3.97 -18.77 -3.87
N THR A 558 3.98 -17.47 -4.17
CA THR A 558 4.14 -16.95 -5.55
C THR A 558 5.48 -17.36 -6.12
N SER A 559 6.55 -17.22 -5.34
CA SER A 559 7.90 -17.61 -5.73
C SER A 559 8.00 -19.09 -6.08
N LYS A 560 7.40 -19.95 -5.24
CA LYS A 560 7.36 -21.40 -5.48
C LYS A 560 6.55 -21.75 -6.73
N THR A 561 5.37 -21.13 -6.90
CA THR A 561 4.49 -21.37 -8.04
C THR A 561 5.14 -20.95 -9.35
N TYR A 562 5.74 -19.76 -9.40
CA TYR A 562 6.46 -19.28 -10.58
C TYR A 562 7.62 -20.21 -10.95
N GLN A 563 8.44 -20.61 -9.97
CA GLN A 563 9.55 -21.54 -10.19
C GLN A 563 9.09 -22.90 -10.75
N ASN A 564 7.94 -23.41 -10.28
CA ASN A 564 7.37 -24.67 -10.76
C ASN A 564 6.81 -24.57 -12.19
N LEU A 565 6.21 -23.43 -12.54
CA LEU A 565 5.60 -23.24 -13.87
C LEU A 565 6.64 -22.92 -14.95
N TYR A 566 7.66 -22.14 -14.62
CA TYR A 566 8.57 -21.55 -15.63
C TYR A 566 10.01 -22.01 -15.53
N GLY A 567 10.38 -22.80 -14.50
CA GLY A 567 11.75 -23.30 -14.34
C GLY A 567 12.79 -22.23 -13.96
N GLU A 568 12.37 -20.98 -13.75
CA GLU A 568 13.22 -19.84 -13.40
C GLU A 568 12.90 -19.31 -11.99
N PRO A 569 13.89 -18.77 -11.25
CA PRO A 569 13.65 -18.15 -9.95
C PRO A 569 12.78 -16.90 -10.11
N TYR A 570 11.79 -16.75 -9.23
CA TYR A 570 10.94 -15.55 -9.25
C TYR A 570 11.65 -14.29 -8.75
N SER A 571 12.50 -14.43 -7.73
CA SER A 571 13.33 -13.35 -7.19
C SER A 571 14.80 -13.71 -7.37
N GLU A 572 15.52 -12.86 -8.08
CA GLU A 572 16.96 -12.97 -8.35
C GLU A 572 17.82 -12.27 -7.27
N CYS A 573 17.20 -11.59 -6.30
CA CYS A 573 17.92 -10.96 -5.20
C CYS A 573 18.49 -12.00 -4.22
N THR A 574 19.74 -11.82 -3.76
CA THR A 574 20.43 -12.72 -2.81
C THR A 574 20.49 -12.16 -1.38
N CYS A 575 19.65 -11.17 -1.05
CA CYS A 575 19.49 -10.73 0.34
C CYS A 575 19.02 -11.89 1.23
N TRP A 576 19.31 -11.79 2.53
CA TRP A 576 18.97 -12.82 3.52
C TRP A 576 17.50 -13.29 3.45
N TYR A 577 16.58 -12.37 3.16
CA TYR A 577 15.15 -12.63 3.15
C TYR A 577 14.79 -13.48 1.95
N CYS A 578 15.24 -13.07 0.76
CA CYS A 578 15.03 -13.83 -0.46
C CYS A 578 15.67 -15.21 -0.38
N GLU A 579 16.85 -15.31 0.27
CA GLU A 579 17.50 -16.59 0.57
C GLU A 579 16.67 -17.46 1.52
N ALA A 580 16.16 -16.89 2.61
CA ALA A 580 15.32 -17.60 3.56
C ALA A 580 13.99 -18.06 2.92
N ILE A 581 13.37 -17.23 2.08
CA ILE A 581 12.16 -17.59 1.34
C ILE A 581 12.43 -18.73 0.35
N ARG A 582 13.51 -18.65 -0.43
CA ARG A 582 13.94 -19.75 -1.30
C ARG A 582 14.20 -21.02 -0.49
N GLU A 583 14.82 -20.91 0.68
CA GLU A 583 15.07 -22.07 1.54
C GLU A 583 13.80 -22.69 2.11
N SER A 584 12.80 -21.87 2.44
CA SER A 584 11.54 -22.34 3.03
C SER A 584 10.72 -23.24 2.10
N HIS A 585 10.98 -23.21 0.78
CA HIS A 585 10.17 -23.90 -0.22
C HIS A 585 10.91 -24.87 -1.14
N THR A 586 12.23 -24.94 -1.04
CA THR A 586 13.02 -25.99 -1.70
C THR A 586 12.90 -27.29 -0.89
N SER A 587 12.14 -28.26 -1.37
CA SER A 587 12.05 -29.57 -0.71
C SER A 587 13.35 -30.37 -0.86
N THR A 588 13.67 -31.25 0.09
CA THR A 588 14.86 -32.13 0.01
C THR A 588 14.85 -33.00 -1.24
N ALA A 589 13.68 -33.44 -1.70
CA ALA A 589 13.53 -34.26 -2.92
C ALA A 589 13.78 -33.46 -4.20
N SER A 590 13.32 -32.20 -4.27
CA SER A 590 13.58 -31.30 -5.40
C SER A 590 15.07 -30.96 -5.57
N ARG A 591 15.86 -31.08 -4.50
CA ARG A 591 17.31 -30.81 -4.50
C ARG A 591 18.14 -31.92 -5.12
N ILE A 592 17.63 -33.15 -5.15
CA ILE A 592 18.38 -34.34 -5.59
C ILE A 592 18.09 -34.66 -7.07
N PHE A 593 16.91 -34.32 -7.58
CA PHE A 593 16.45 -34.75 -8.91
C PHE A 593 15.94 -33.61 -9.82
N GLY A 594 16.02 -32.34 -9.41
CA GLY A 594 15.41 -31.20 -10.14
C GLY A 594 16.41 -30.23 -10.75
N SER A 595 16.18 -29.81 -12.00
CA SER A 595 16.91 -28.71 -12.69
C SER A 595 16.79 -27.35 -11.99
N SER A 596 15.81 -27.19 -11.11
CA SER A 596 15.52 -25.97 -10.35
C SER A 596 16.54 -25.65 -9.26
N SER A 597 17.28 -26.63 -8.72
CA SER A 597 18.36 -26.36 -7.76
C SER A 597 19.58 -25.70 -8.43
N MET A 598 19.85 -26.04 -9.69
CA MET A 598 20.94 -25.48 -10.49
C MET A 598 20.69 -24.01 -10.84
N ALA A 599 19.45 -23.64 -11.15
CA ALA A 599 19.09 -22.26 -11.48
C ALA A 599 19.27 -21.31 -10.26
N ALA A 600 18.90 -21.75 -9.07
CA ALA A 600 19.13 -21.00 -7.84
C ALA A 600 20.62 -20.90 -7.48
N ASP A 601 21.41 -21.94 -7.78
CA ASP A 601 22.85 -21.93 -7.49
C ASP A 601 23.64 -20.95 -8.37
N LYS A 602 23.24 -20.79 -9.64
CA LYS A 602 23.84 -19.82 -10.57
C LYS A 602 23.65 -18.36 -10.14
N LEU A 603 22.69 -18.10 -9.27
CA LEU A 603 22.40 -16.74 -8.79
C LEU A 603 23.55 -16.14 -7.96
N HIS A 604 24.42 -16.99 -7.42
CA HIS A 604 25.59 -16.58 -6.65
C HIS A 604 26.86 -16.41 -7.49
N ASP A 605 26.80 -16.65 -8.81
CA ASP A 605 27.95 -16.52 -9.70
C ASP A 605 28.31 -15.04 -9.95
N VAL A 606 27.40 -14.11 -9.64
CA VAL A 606 27.58 -12.67 -9.81
C VAL A 606 27.35 -11.96 -8.47
N PRO A 607 28.22 -11.00 -8.07
CA PRO A 607 27.98 -10.16 -6.92
C PRO A 607 26.65 -9.42 -7.05
N ASN A 608 25.82 -9.48 -6.02
CA ASN A 608 24.48 -8.90 -5.99
C ASN A 608 24.39 -7.96 -4.79
N ASP A 609 24.05 -6.69 -5.04
CA ASP A 609 23.79 -5.69 -4.01
C ASP A 609 22.29 -5.75 -3.64
N PRO A 610 21.94 -6.14 -2.39
CA PRO A 610 20.56 -6.15 -1.92
C PRO A 610 19.82 -4.83 -2.07
N CYS A 611 20.52 -3.69 -1.98
CA CYS A 611 19.92 -2.35 -2.05
C CYS A 611 19.51 -1.97 -3.47
N LYS A 612 20.18 -2.55 -4.48
CA LYS A 612 19.93 -2.31 -5.91
C LYS A 612 19.24 -3.47 -6.61
N SER A 613 18.83 -4.49 -5.86
CA SER A 613 18.30 -5.73 -6.40
C SER A 613 16.78 -5.81 -6.33
N VAL A 614 16.21 -6.41 -7.37
CA VAL A 614 14.78 -6.68 -7.45
C VAL A 614 14.39 -7.78 -6.47
N HIS A 615 13.59 -7.43 -5.46
CA HIS A 615 13.00 -8.36 -4.51
C HIS A 615 11.48 -8.14 -4.40
N ILE A 616 10.87 -8.60 -3.31
CA ILE A 616 9.45 -8.42 -2.99
C ILE A 616 9.03 -6.95 -3.07
N SER A 617 7.89 -6.67 -3.71
CA SER A 617 7.21 -5.39 -3.54
C SER A 617 6.32 -5.44 -2.30
N ALA A 618 6.70 -4.69 -1.27
CA ALA A 618 6.04 -4.68 0.04
C ALA A 618 5.47 -3.31 0.43
N HIS A 619 5.25 -2.42 -0.54
CA HIS A 619 4.71 -1.08 -0.27
C HIS A 619 3.25 -1.10 0.24
N SER A 620 2.53 -2.20 0.00
CA SER A 620 1.21 -2.48 0.57
C SER A 620 1.27 -3.16 1.95
N ALA A 621 2.45 -3.53 2.45
CA ALA A 621 2.57 -4.21 3.73
C ALA A 621 2.15 -3.30 4.89
N MET A 622 1.33 -3.85 5.78
CA MET A 622 0.77 -3.17 6.92
C MET A 622 0.94 -4.05 8.15
N ARG A 623 1.21 -3.45 9.31
CA ARG A 623 1.17 -4.15 10.59
C ARG A 623 -0.19 -3.89 11.27
N PRO A 624 -1.08 -4.89 11.33
CA PRO A 624 -2.31 -4.79 12.08
C PRO A 624 -2.11 -4.36 13.52
N THR A 625 -2.95 -3.43 13.98
CA THR A 625 -3.12 -3.17 15.41
C THR A 625 -4.19 -4.11 15.95
N ASP A 626 -3.82 -4.85 17.00
CA ASP A 626 -4.68 -5.85 17.63
C ASP A 626 -4.62 -5.71 19.16
N SER A 627 -5.73 -5.27 19.76
CA SER A 627 -5.87 -5.17 21.21
C SER A 627 -5.81 -6.53 21.91
N THR A 628 -6.05 -7.63 21.18
CA THR A 628 -6.03 -8.99 21.72
C THR A 628 -4.64 -9.64 21.68
N LYS A 629 -3.63 -8.95 21.12
CA LYS A 629 -2.25 -9.43 20.92
C LYS A 629 -2.11 -10.75 20.12
N LYS A 630 -3.19 -11.27 19.52
CA LYS A 630 -3.16 -12.51 18.73
C LYS A 630 -2.33 -12.34 17.48
N TYR A 631 -2.47 -11.21 16.79
CA TYR A 631 -1.67 -10.91 15.61
C TYR A 631 -0.17 -10.85 15.95
N THR A 632 0.19 -10.23 17.08
CA THR A 632 1.58 -10.17 17.57
C THR A 632 2.17 -11.56 17.73
N ALA A 633 1.45 -12.48 18.38
CA ALA A 633 1.91 -13.86 18.54
C ALA A 633 2.09 -14.59 17.20
N ILE A 634 1.18 -14.38 16.23
CA ILE A 634 1.32 -14.94 14.87
C ILE A 634 2.55 -14.36 14.17
N SER A 635 2.76 -13.05 14.26
CA SER A 635 3.91 -12.37 13.67
C SER A 635 5.23 -12.86 14.25
N GLU A 636 5.31 -13.05 15.58
CA GLU A 636 6.49 -13.58 16.26
C GLU A 636 6.78 -15.03 15.84
N ALA A 637 5.75 -15.87 15.74
CA ALA A 637 5.89 -17.24 15.26
C ALA A 637 6.41 -17.28 13.81
N LYS A 638 5.88 -16.41 12.94
CA LYS A 638 6.33 -16.29 11.54
C LYS A 638 7.78 -15.77 11.43
N ALA A 639 8.16 -14.81 12.26
CA ALA A 639 9.54 -14.35 12.33
C ALA A 639 10.49 -15.49 12.74
N ALA A 640 10.09 -16.34 13.69
CA ALA A 640 10.87 -17.51 14.10
C ALA A 640 10.99 -18.58 12.99
N GLU A 641 9.92 -18.82 12.22
CA GLU A 641 9.96 -19.71 11.04
C GLU A 641 10.95 -19.22 9.99
N LEU A 642 10.92 -17.91 9.70
CA LEU A 642 11.82 -17.29 8.74
C LEU A 642 13.27 -17.32 9.23
N GLU A 643 13.51 -17.09 10.53
CA GLU A 643 14.83 -17.19 11.13
C GLU A 643 15.42 -18.60 10.98
N LYS A 644 14.60 -19.63 11.20
CA LYS A 644 15.02 -21.02 10.99
C LYS A 644 15.38 -21.28 9.52
N ALA A 645 14.68 -20.67 8.57
CA ALA A 645 15.00 -20.78 7.15
C ALA A 645 16.29 -20.02 6.79
N TYR A 646 16.52 -18.83 7.37
CA TYR A 646 17.76 -18.07 7.24
C TYR A 646 18.98 -18.86 7.72
N LEU A 647 18.92 -19.42 8.93
CA LEU A 647 20.02 -20.23 9.48
C LEU A 647 20.38 -21.44 8.60
N LYS A 648 19.38 -22.05 7.96
CA LYS A 648 19.59 -23.12 6.97
C LYS A 648 20.24 -22.61 5.68
N ALA A 649 19.92 -21.40 5.25
CA ALA A 649 20.57 -20.76 4.11
C ALA A 649 22.04 -20.47 4.40
N CYS A 650 22.36 -19.92 5.58
CA CYS A 650 23.74 -19.75 6.06
C CYS A 650 24.50 -21.06 6.04
N ALA A 651 23.99 -22.10 6.72
CA ALA A 651 24.65 -23.41 6.77
C ALA A 651 24.93 -24.01 5.38
N ARG A 652 24.07 -23.75 4.39
CA ARG A 652 24.31 -24.15 3.00
C ARG A 652 25.39 -23.30 2.33
N ALA A 653 25.37 -21.99 2.51
CA ALA A 653 26.38 -21.10 1.96
C ALA A 653 27.77 -21.52 2.47
N SER A 654 27.91 -21.73 3.78
CA SER A 654 29.16 -22.18 4.41
C SER A 654 29.59 -23.55 3.88
N ARG A 655 28.67 -24.52 3.72
CA ARG A 655 28.98 -25.83 3.12
C ARG A 655 29.44 -25.75 1.65
N LYS A 656 29.00 -24.74 0.91
CA LYS A 656 29.38 -24.50 -0.49
C LYS A 656 30.59 -23.56 -0.63
N GLY A 657 31.23 -23.17 0.48
CA GLY A 657 32.35 -22.22 0.47
C GLY A 657 31.97 -20.81 0.03
N ARG A 658 30.70 -20.44 0.18
CA ARG A 658 30.17 -19.11 -0.19
C ARG A 658 30.01 -18.23 1.06
N PRO A 659 30.10 -16.90 0.93
CA PRO A 659 29.75 -15.99 2.02
C PRO A 659 28.32 -16.23 2.50
N GLU A 660 28.12 -16.22 3.81
CA GLU A 660 26.77 -16.29 4.38
C GLU A 660 25.97 -15.06 3.95
N PRO A 661 24.65 -15.21 3.71
CA PRO A 661 23.79 -14.06 3.45
C PRO A 661 23.91 -13.09 4.61
N ARG A 662 24.34 -11.86 4.33
CA ARG A 662 24.57 -10.86 5.38
C ARG A 662 23.28 -10.62 6.13
N ARG A 663 23.31 -10.53 7.46
CA ARG A 663 22.13 -10.19 8.27
C ARG A 663 22.07 -8.74 8.72
N ASN A 664 23.21 -8.08 8.81
CA ASN A 664 23.32 -6.79 9.46
C ASN A 664 23.47 -5.66 8.43
N ASP A 665 22.97 -5.85 7.20
CA ASP A 665 22.96 -4.82 6.18
C ASP A 665 21.74 -3.92 6.40
N TYR A 666 21.96 -2.73 6.94
CA TYR A 666 20.87 -1.85 7.38
C TYR A 666 20.06 -1.30 6.21
N TYR A 667 18.73 -1.16 6.40
CA TYR A 667 17.90 -0.40 5.49
C TYR A 667 17.99 1.08 5.88
N TYR A 668 18.52 1.89 4.97
CA TYR A 668 18.46 3.34 5.07
C TYR A 668 17.36 3.82 4.13
N SER A 669 16.46 4.64 4.66
CA SER A 669 15.57 5.44 3.84
C SER A 669 16.20 6.81 3.66
N ASP A 670 16.17 7.34 2.46
CA ASP A 670 16.58 8.71 2.16
C ASP A 670 15.38 9.57 1.77
N ALA A 671 14.17 9.12 2.10
CA ALA A 671 12.86 9.62 1.69
C ALA A 671 12.60 11.13 1.84
N TYR A 672 13.53 11.87 2.46
CA TYR A 672 13.45 13.30 2.73
C TYR A 672 14.81 14.02 2.68
N GLY A 673 15.84 13.39 2.09
CA GLY A 673 17.18 13.96 1.92
C GLY A 673 18.07 13.69 3.12
N TYR A 674 17.56 12.94 4.09
CA TYR A 674 18.24 12.55 5.31
C TYR A 674 18.29 11.02 5.37
N PRO A 675 19.47 10.41 5.56
CA PRO A 675 19.57 8.97 5.75
C PRO A 675 18.99 8.59 7.10
N VAL A 676 17.83 7.94 7.09
CA VAL A 676 17.15 7.45 8.29
C VAL A 676 17.49 5.99 8.48
N TYR A 677 18.08 5.70 9.63
CA TYR A 677 18.29 4.33 10.08
C TYR A 677 16.96 3.68 10.41
N ILE A 678 16.63 2.59 9.71
CA ILE A 678 15.46 1.79 10.04
C ILE A 678 15.95 0.48 10.67
N PRO A 679 15.74 0.26 11.99
CA PRO A 679 16.14 -0.96 12.70
C PRO A 679 15.28 -2.19 12.34
N ALA A 680 14.92 -2.32 11.06
CA ALA A 680 14.17 -3.43 10.53
C ALA A 680 14.98 -4.05 9.39
N TYR A 681 15.60 -5.19 9.67
CA TYR A 681 16.19 -6.00 8.63
C TYR A 681 15.11 -6.90 8.04
N SER A 682 14.31 -6.39 7.13
CA SER A 682 13.47 -7.22 6.25
C SER A 682 12.81 -6.37 5.16
N PRO A 683 12.87 -6.80 3.89
CA PRO A 683 12.16 -6.14 2.79
C PRO A 683 10.64 -6.38 2.83
N TYR A 684 10.12 -7.12 3.83
CA TYR A 684 8.69 -7.37 4.08
C TYR A 684 8.16 -6.63 5.32
N VAL A 685 9.00 -6.00 6.15
CA VAL A 685 8.50 -5.20 7.28
C VAL A 685 7.81 -3.99 6.67
N GLY A 686 6.48 -3.92 6.81
CA GLY A 686 5.66 -2.78 6.39
C GLY A 686 5.89 -1.51 7.21
N CYS A 687 7.08 -1.36 7.79
CA CYS A 687 7.57 -0.12 8.37
C CYS A 687 7.90 0.83 7.22
N MET A 688 6.87 1.37 6.60
CA MET A 688 7.01 2.68 5.98
C MET A 688 7.52 3.62 7.08
N PRO A 689 8.60 4.38 6.87
CA PRO A 689 9.12 5.32 7.86
C PRO A 689 8.22 6.55 7.90
N TYR A 690 6.95 6.37 8.28
CA TYR A 690 6.04 7.45 8.60
C TYR A 690 5.59 7.35 10.05
N VAL A 691 5.36 8.51 10.65
CA VAL A 691 4.81 8.64 11.99
C VAL A 691 3.30 8.87 11.86
N GLY A 692 2.52 7.83 12.16
CA GLY A 692 1.06 7.85 11.95
C GLY A 692 0.30 8.97 12.68
N SER A 693 0.89 9.61 13.70
CA SER A 693 0.30 10.76 14.40
C SER A 693 0.38 12.07 13.60
N TYR A 694 1.15 12.12 12.51
CA TYR A 694 1.29 13.33 11.69
C TYR A 694 0.14 13.56 10.72
N TYR A 695 -0.69 12.53 10.51
CA TYR A 695 -1.74 12.50 9.49
C TYR A 695 -3.15 12.49 10.13
N PRO A 696 -4.16 13.04 9.44
CA PRO A 696 -5.57 12.94 9.84
C PRO A 696 -6.06 11.50 10.08
N ALA A 697 -5.58 10.60 9.24
CA ALA A 697 -5.77 9.17 9.29
C ALA A 697 -4.39 8.53 9.13
N SER A 698 -4.04 7.58 9.99
CA SER A 698 -2.76 6.90 9.87
C SER A 698 -2.70 6.18 8.51
N PRO A 699 -1.73 6.48 7.62
CA PRO A 699 -1.58 5.80 6.34
C PRO A 699 -1.41 4.29 6.49
N GLY A 700 -0.95 3.87 7.68
CA GLY A 700 -0.72 2.52 8.17
C GLY A 700 -1.85 1.84 8.92
N CYS A 701 -3.01 2.47 9.05
CA CYS A 701 -4.09 1.89 9.83
C CYS A 701 -4.67 0.64 9.13
N MET A 702 -4.47 -0.52 9.77
CA MET A 702 -5.21 -1.77 9.55
C MET A 702 -5.63 -2.35 10.90
N ALA A 703 -6.55 -1.69 11.60
CA ALA A 703 -6.96 -2.14 12.92
C ALA A 703 -7.91 -3.35 12.83
N LEU A 704 -7.52 -4.53 13.33
CA LEU A 704 -8.29 -5.77 13.17
C LEU A 704 -9.15 -6.16 14.39
N GLY A 705 -9.04 -5.43 15.50
CA GLY A 705 -9.80 -5.70 16.73
C GLY A 705 -11.32 -5.50 16.58
N PRO A 706 -12.18 -6.16 17.39
CA PRO A 706 -13.62 -5.91 17.40
C PRO A 706 -13.96 -4.41 17.50
N GLY A 707 -14.80 -3.92 16.57
CA GLY A 707 -15.18 -2.50 16.51
C GLY A 707 -14.14 -1.56 15.91
N ALA A 708 -12.98 -2.07 15.49
CA ALA A 708 -11.92 -1.28 14.88
C ALA A 708 -12.15 -1.05 13.37
N PRO A 709 -11.48 -0.04 12.76
CA PRO A 709 -11.52 0.25 11.32
C PRO A 709 -11.54 -0.95 10.36
N GLY A 710 -10.72 -1.97 10.61
CA GLY A 710 -10.61 -3.18 9.79
C GLY A 710 -11.55 -4.31 10.22
N ASN A 711 -12.31 -4.15 11.29
CA ASN A 711 -13.36 -5.10 11.71
C ASN A 711 -14.70 -4.37 11.85
N CYS A 712 -15.02 -3.54 10.86
CA CYS A 712 -15.97 -2.42 10.85
C CYS A 712 -17.38 -2.66 11.43
N CYS A 713 -17.80 -3.91 11.64
CA CYS A 713 -19.09 -4.29 12.18
C CYS A 713 -19.01 -5.70 12.81
N ALA A 714 -19.42 -5.88 14.06
CA ALA A 714 -19.49 -7.18 14.71
C ALA A 714 -20.38 -8.16 13.91
N GLY A 715 -20.02 -9.45 13.89
CA GLY A 715 -20.76 -10.49 13.15
C GLY A 715 -20.50 -10.53 11.63
N THR A 716 -19.61 -9.68 11.10
CA THR A 716 -19.15 -9.71 9.70
C THR A 716 -17.81 -10.51 9.54
N CYS A 717 -17.21 -10.66 8.34
CA CYS A 717 -16.05 -11.57 8.05
C CYS A 717 -14.66 -11.14 8.63
N GLY A 718 -13.52 -11.30 7.95
CA GLY A 718 -12.18 -10.83 8.41
C GLY A 718 -11.74 -9.52 7.72
N GLY A 719 -10.81 -8.75 8.30
CA GLY A 719 -10.51 -7.38 7.84
C GLY A 719 -9.89 -7.23 6.45
N GLY A 720 -9.13 -8.24 5.99
CA GLY A 720 -8.60 -8.27 4.62
C GLY A 720 -9.66 -8.27 3.52
N VAL A 721 -10.93 -8.57 3.85
CA VAL A 721 -12.04 -8.57 2.88
C VAL A 721 -12.58 -7.15 2.60
N ALA A 722 -12.38 -6.20 3.52
CA ALA A 722 -12.79 -4.80 3.32
C ALA A 722 -11.85 -4.02 2.39
N ALA A 723 -10.60 -4.48 2.25
CA ALA A 723 -9.56 -3.85 1.43
C ALA A 723 -9.62 -4.22 -0.06
N GLY A 724 -10.47 -5.19 -0.47
CA GLY A 724 -10.50 -5.68 -1.85
C GLY A 724 -9.95 -7.10 -2.03
N GLY A 725 -9.29 -7.61 -0.98
CA GLY A 725 -8.69 -8.94 -0.81
C GLY A 725 -9.05 -9.97 -1.88
N CYS A 726 -8.19 -10.12 -2.88
CA CYS A 726 -8.27 -11.22 -3.86
C CYS A 726 -7.76 -12.54 -3.25
N GLY A 727 -8.41 -12.99 -2.17
CA GLY A 727 -8.21 -14.28 -1.53
C GLY A 727 -9.58 -14.89 -1.26
N GLY A 728 -9.91 -15.97 -1.97
CA GLY A 728 -11.14 -16.70 -1.72
C GLY A 728 -11.19 -17.25 -0.29
N SER A 729 -12.39 -17.67 0.09
CA SER A 729 -12.84 -18.09 1.41
C SER A 729 -12.06 -19.24 2.08
N SER A 730 -10.84 -19.58 1.65
CA SER A 730 -10.07 -20.75 2.11
C SER A 730 -8.66 -20.44 2.64
N SER A 731 -8.16 -19.20 2.60
CA SER A 731 -6.92 -18.84 3.28
C SER A 731 -7.18 -18.21 4.66
N GLY A 732 -7.37 -19.06 5.67
CA GLY A 732 -6.90 -18.85 7.05
C GLY A 732 -7.47 -17.71 7.92
N GLY A 733 -8.37 -16.85 7.44
CA GLY A 733 -8.94 -15.75 8.24
C GLY A 733 -10.27 -16.06 8.95
N CYS A 734 -10.82 -17.25 8.76
CA CYS A 734 -12.10 -17.69 9.35
C CYS A 734 -11.89 -18.84 10.34
N ALA A 735 -11.01 -18.67 11.33
CA ALA A 735 -10.95 -19.55 12.49
C ALA A 735 -11.01 -18.70 13.77
N GLY A 736 -12.12 -18.81 14.49
CA GLY A 736 -12.30 -18.21 15.82
C GLY A 736 -13.44 -17.18 15.90
N GLY A 737 -14.69 -17.63 15.76
CA GLY A 737 -15.83 -16.74 16.00
C GLY A 737 -17.18 -17.34 15.65
N ALA A 738 -17.43 -18.61 16.00
CA ALA A 738 -18.76 -19.20 15.84
C ALA A 738 -18.99 -20.35 16.84
N THR A 739 -18.83 -20.09 18.14
CA THR A 739 -19.55 -20.86 19.18
C THR A 739 -19.94 -19.91 20.30
N GLY A 740 -21.23 -19.82 20.57
CA GLY A 740 -21.81 -18.89 21.54
C GLY A 740 -23.31 -18.73 21.32
N GLY A 741 -24.00 -19.85 21.08
CA GLY A 741 -25.46 -19.89 21.18
C GLY A 741 -25.83 -19.86 22.65
N CYS A 742 -26.69 -18.92 23.03
CA CYS A 742 -27.36 -18.86 24.31
C CYS A 742 -28.14 -20.16 24.58
N GLY A 743 -27.89 -20.76 25.74
CA GLY A 743 -28.58 -21.94 26.27
C GLY A 743 -28.32 -22.10 27.76
N SER A 744 -29.25 -21.59 28.56
CA SER A 744 -29.66 -21.95 29.92
C SER A 744 -28.81 -22.94 30.75
N GLY A 745 -28.45 -22.51 31.97
CA GLY A 745 -28.69 -23.22 33.23
C GLY A 745 -27.90 -24.51 33.51
N GLY A 746 -27.04 -24.50 34.54
CA GLY A 746 -26.49 -25.72 35.13
C GLY A 746 -25.22 -25.49 35.92
N SER A 747 -25.35 -25.46 37.24
CA SER A 747 -24.34 -25.48 38.30
C SER A 747 -23.30 -26.62 38.20
N GLY A 748 -22.06 -26.37 38.67
CA GLY A 748 -21.19 -27.44 39.23
C GLY A 748 -19.67 -27.24 39.08
N GLY A 749 -18.97 -27.12 40.23
CA GLY A 749 -17.55 -27.39 40.60
C GLY A 749 -16.42 -27.36 39.55
N GLY A 750 -15.23 -26.78 39.77
CA GLY A 750 -14.47 -26.62 41.01
C GLY A 750 -13.29 -27.60 41.07
N CYS A 751 -12.04 -27.08 40.95
CA CYS A 751 -10.68 -27.61 41.26
C CYS A 751 -9.71 -27.43 40.06
N GLY A 752 -8.44 -27.00 40.16
CA GLY A 752 -7.57 -26.64 41.28
C GLY A 752 -6.15 -27.21 41.07
N GLY A 753 -5.13 -26.34 40.92
CA GLY A 753 -3.68 -26.62 41.06
C GLY A 753 -2.98 -27.30 39.86
N GLY A 754 -1.71 -27.08 39.52
CA GLY A 754 -0.62 -26.31 40.13
C GLY A 754 0.75 -26.84 39.63
N SER A 755 1.61 -25.91 39.15
CA SER A 755 3.09 -25.83 39.30
C SER A 755 4.08 -26.97 38.93
N GLY A 756 5.15 -26.54 38.22
CA GLY A 756 6.57 -26.94 38.36
C GLY A 756 7.03 -28.18 37.57
N GLY A 757 8.19 -28.26 36.91
CA GLY A 757 9.41 -27.46 36.90
C GLY A 757 10.63 -28.41 36.86
N GLY A 758 11.52 -28.23 35.86
CA GLY A 758 12.97 -28.52 35.97
C GLY A 758 13.52 -29.92 35.66
N GLY A 759 14.36 -29.99 34.61
CA GLY A 759 15.79 -30.33 34.78
C GLY A 759 16.29 -31.74 34.44
N GLY A 760 17.04 -31.83 33.32
CA GLY A 760 18.39 -32.40 33.28
C GLY A 760 18.59 -33.89 32.93
N GLY A 761 19.57 -34.17 32.07
CA GLY A 761 20.36 -35.41 32.18
C GLY A 761 20.60 -36.20 30.89
N CYS A 762 21.76 -35.94 30.29
CA CYS A 762 22.57 -36.71 29.32
C CYS A 762 22.57 -38.25 29.37
N GLY A 763 22.84 -38.87 28.21
CA GLY A 763 23.37 -40.25 28.10
C GLY A 763 23.32 -40.82 26.67
N GLY A 764 24.47 -41.11 26.07
CA GLY A 764 24.62 -41.54 24.66
C GLY A 764 24.82 -43.05 24.45
N GLY A 765 25.10 -43.40 23.18
CA GLY A 765 25.48 -44.74 22.68
C GLY A 765 24.27 -45.61 22.33
N GLY A 766 24.16 -46.34 21.22
CA GLY A 766 25.10 -46.75 20.17
C GLY A 766 24.61 -48.12 19.66
N GLY A 767 24.69 -48.37 18.35
CA GLY A 767 24.79 -49.74 17.78
C GLY A 767 23.52 -50.49 17.37
N GLY A 768 23.31 -50.57 16.05
CA GLY A 768 23.43 -51.84 15.29
C GLY A 768 22.31 -52.90 15.32
N GLY A 769 21.70 -53.11 14.14
CA GLY A 769 21.64 -54.43 13.50
C GLY A 769 20.35 -55.26 13.58
N GLY A 770 19.89 -55.75 12.41
CA GLY A 770 19.30 -57.09 12.28
C GLY A 770 17.84 -57.20 11.79
N GLY A 771 17.67 -57.43 10.49
CA GLY A 771 17.19 -58.73 9.97
C GLY A 771 15.72 -59.17 10.09
N CYS A 772 15.16 -59.47 8.90
CA CYS A 772 14.38 -60.67 8.56
C CYS A 772 12.87 -60.76 8.88
N GLY A 773 12.06 -60.83 7.81
CA GLY A 773 11.26 -62.04 7.55
C GLY A 773 9.74 -61.98 7.73
N GLY A 774 9.00 -62.39 6.68
CA GLY A 774 7.75 -63.13 6.86
C GLY A 774 6.51 -62.66 6.10
N GLY A 775 6.37 -63.09 4.84
CA GLY A 775 5.34 -64.07 4.45
C GLY A 775 3.88 -63.65 4.23
N GLY A 776 3.42 -63.87 2.99
CA GLY A 776 2.08 -64.36 2.62
C GLY A 776 0.95 -63.32 2.62
N GLY A 777 0.08 -63.21 1.63
CA GLY A 777 -0.26 -64.05 0.49
C GLY A 777 -1.73 -63.77 0.14
N GLY A 778 -2.10 -63.94 -1.14
CA GLY A 778 -3.51 -64.16 -1.53
C GLY A 778 -4.07 -63.18 -2.56
N GLY A 779 -4.41 -63.73 -3.73
CA GLY A 779 -5.01 -63.10 -4.92
C GLY A 779 -6.28 -62.29 -4.65
N GLY A 780 -6.81 -61.52 -5.58
CA GLY A 780 -6.86 -61.72 -7.04
C GLY A 780 -8.27 -61.29 -7.48
N GLY A 781 -8.43 -60.78 -8.70
CA GLY A 781 -9.76 -60.55 -9.27
C GLY A 781 -9.86 -59.32 -10.16
N CYS A 782 -9.85 -59.58 -11.46
CA CYS A 782 -9.88 -58.64 -12.57
C CYS A 782 -11.31 -58.35 -13.04
N GLY A 783 -11.48 -57.26 -13.79
CA GLY A 783 -12.64 -56.96 -14.65
C GLY A 783 -12.96 -55.46 -14.61
N GLY A 784 -12.76 -54.62 -15.63
CA GLY A 784 -12.76 -54.84 -17.07
C GLY A 784 -14.15 -54.52 -17.62
N GLY A 785 -14.30 -53.37 -18.30
CA GLY A 785 -15.56 -53.01 -18.96
C GLY A 785 -15.69 -51.54 -19.33
N SER A 786 -15.09 -51.17 -20.45
CA SER A 786 -15.36 -49.97 -21.23
C SER A 786 -16.73 -50.05 -21.93
N GLY A 787 -17.43 -48.92 -21.95
CA GLY A 787 -18.60 -48.60 -22.75
C GLY A 787 -18.76 -47.09 -22.82
#